data_AF-A0ABD2IK23-F1
#
_entry.id   AF-A0ABD2IK23-F1
#
_cell.length_a   1.000
_cell.length_b   1.000
_cell.length_c   1.000
_cell.angle_alpha   90.00
_cell.angle_beta   90.00
_cell.angle_gamma   90.00
#
_symmetry.space_group_name_H-M   'P 1'
#
loop_
_entity.id
_entity.type
_entity.pdbx_description
1 polymer ?
#
loop_
_entity_poly.entity_id
_entity_poly.type
_entity_poly.pdbx_seq_one_letter_code
_entity_poly.pdbx_strand_id
1 'polypeptide(L)'
;MLFSSQPNPIFLIALFAAFWPIQSAIAQFSSPTVSPPSVSPLPSANNDQIIFVHTVWRHGDRTPVFTFPNDPNKEEMWGQGFGELTTRGMAQQVKLGQFLRKRYVEQKAFLSPQYSAKEIYVISTDTNRTIQSATANLIGMYGTGGARWGIDYPDVPEWPSAFVPIPVHTFEFKKDPVGLTRSFCQRTNELFDLMAQSPEYQQLNESSSTVLAKVSEYAGATISLSNLWLLIEAVDIERTHGLKPPEWAAQIQPQLITINTKLINFNSGLGLKPFLGIDFATEVPKMLGGNFLWQIIERLEKKVECLRKKETEENQSKKNGRAEEQQNTECHWMNPLKYFAYSAHDMTLAALFSTFQFDQVDFDRNAFPGFASCVLVELWRESQSEEFYVKVLYRRDDEDEPMDLTRHIRGCSADGRCFLNTFRQRSLSFKPKPDTETLCRTSLAYRPVVSPPSSAAFSPRALPWASFAVLLTKAATFLNKKTMNFLLIFFSSVLFALFICHSSDAQRQDQIIADLGRLIVENCPPMLCTGLDCAVVTERNGCQLCACPIGSPARGCDPMPFVLWHDLIVNGCPNITVNTRDSAQKVHRWFRRVNRFSNTDQCEPYIFPYCPELDFNLWRSPRTKQECELYCYSAEEQRKRGTGSSRP
;
A
#
# COMPACT_ATOMS: atom_id res chain seq x y z
N MET A 1 9.92 -40.69 -54.05
CA MET A 1 9.96 -39.43 -54.81
C MET A 1 10.52 -38.37 -53.85
N LEU A 2 11.85 -38.32 -53.67
CA LEU A 2 12.88 -37.58 -54.44
C LEU A 2 12.67 -36.05 -54.27
N PHE A 3 13.57 -35.20 -53.77
CA PHE A 3 14.93 -35.21 -53.17
C PHE A 3 15.03 -33.87 -52.38
N SER A 4 15.48 -33.80 -51.12
CA SER A 4 16.89 -33.69 -50.64
C SER A 4 17.69 -32.51 -51.21
N SER A 5 18.16 -31.57 -50.37
CA SER A 5 19.58 -31.49 -49.94
C SER A 5 19.97 -30.10 -49.36
N GLN A 6 20.43 -30.09 -48.11
CA GLN A 6 21.61 -29.30 -47.70
C GLN A 6 22.87 -30.05 -48.18
N PRO A 7 24.05 -29.41 -48.33
CA PRO A 7 25.06 -29.56 -47.28
C PRO A 7 26.01 -28.36 -47.04
N ASN A 8 26.75 -28.53 -45.94
CA ASN A 8 27.76 -27.72 -45.25
C ASN A 8 29.19 -27.93 -45.89
N PRO A 9 30.35 -27.75 -45.20
CA PRO A 9 31.23 -26.58 -44.99
C PRO A 9 32.68 -26.74 -45.58
N ILE A 10 33.63 -25.88 -45.15
CA ILE A 10 35.13 -26.00 -45.14
C ILE A 10 35.88 -25.33 -46.31
N PHE A 11 36.81 -24.39 -46.01
CA PHE A 11 38.23 -24.41 -46.44
C PHE A 11 39.12 -23.36 -45.73
N LEU A 12 40.06 -23.88 -44.91
CA LEU A 12 41.44 -23.46 -44.53
C LEU A 12 41.74 -22.05 -43.93
N ILE A 13 42.30 -21.85 -42.73
CA ILE A 13 43.51 -22.35 -42.01
C ILE A 13 44.87 -21.74 -42.46
N ALA A 14 45.40 -20.91 -41.56
CA ALA A 14 46.80 -20.67 -41.11
C ALA A 14 47.90 -20.15 -42.06
N LEU A 15 48.68 -19.16 -41.54
CA LEU A 15 50.14 -19.29 -41.41
C LEU A 15 50.76 -18.29 -40.40
N PHE A 16 51.30 -18.85 -39.30
CA PHE A 16 52.55 -18.57 -38.53
C PHE A 16 53.04 -17.11 -38.36
N ALA A 17 53.24 -16.55 -37.15
CA ALA A 17 54.11 -16.91 -36.02
C ALA A 17 55.63 -16.65 -36.22
N ALA A 18 56.18 -15.90 -35.25
CA ALA A 18 57.60 -15.73 -34.84
C ALA A 18 58.52 -14.83 -35.69
N PHE A 19 59.07 -13.77 -35.07
CA PHE A 19 60.46 -13.72 -34.56
C PHE A 19 60.77 -12.35 -33.91
N TRP A 20 61.32 -12.41 -32.70
CA TRP A 20 61.94 -11.34 -31.88
C TRP A 20 63.44 -11.22 -32.30
N PRO A 21 64.34 -10.44 -31.65
CA PRO A 21 64.47 -8.99 -31.35
C PRO A 21 65.58 -8.31 -32.18
N ILE A 22 65.81 -7.00 -32.00
CA ILE A 22 67.16 -6.40 -31.78
C ILE A 22 67.00 -4.92 -31.34
N GLN A 23 67.74 -4.57 -30.28
CA GLN A 23 67.99 -3.22 -29.71
C GLN A 23 68.70 -2.32 -30.76
N SER A 24 68.64 -0.99 -30.79
CA SER A 24 69.06 -0.03 -29.77
C SER A 24 69.06 1.39 -30.38
N ALA A 25 68.90 2.40 -29.52
CA ALA A 25 69.65 3.67 -29.49
C ALA A 25 68.85 5.00 -29.49
N ILE A 26 68.70 5.52 -28.27
CA ILE A 26 69.01 6.90 -27.79
C ILE A 26 68.22 8.09 -28.36
N ALA A 27 67.45 8.73 -27.48
CA ALA A 27 67.61 10.16 -27.17
C ALA A 27 67.04 10.48 -25.78
N GLN A 28 67.89 11.06 -24.93
CA GLN A 28 67.65 11.45 -23.55
C GLN A 28 66.86 12.77 -23.48
N PHE A 29 65.86 12.83 -22.60
CA PHE A 29 65.51 14.07 -21.90
C PHE A 29 65.21 13.76 -20.43
N SER A 30 66.07 14.29 -19.56
CA SER A 30 66.00 14.21 -18.11
C SER A 30 65.01 15.23 -17.57
N SER A 31 64.18 14.80 -16.61
CA SER A 31 63.32 15.64 -15.78
C SER A 31 63.37 15.10 -14.34
N PRO A 32 63.20 15.95 -13.31
CA PRO A 32 63.75 15.71 -11.98
C PRO A 32 63.04 14.59 -11.22
N THR A 33 63.85 13.85 -10.46
CA THR A 33 63.46 12.73 -9.59
C THR A 33 62.55 13.18 -8.44
N VAL A 34 61.28 12.80 -8.50
CA VAL A 34 60.39 12.71 -7.34
C VAL A 34 60.47 11.27 -6.83
N SER A 35 60.91 11.09 -5.59
CA SER A 35 60.88 9.79 -4.92
C SER A 35 59.45 9.25 -4.88
N PRO A 36 59.20 7.99 -5.28
CA PRO A 36 57.86 7.42 -5.21
C PRO A 36 57.40 7.39 -3.75
N PRO A 37 56.17 7.82 -3.44
CA PRO A 37 55.61 7.61 -2.11
C PRO A 37 55.61 6.11 -1.84
N SER A 38 56.02 5.73 -0.62
CA SER A 38 55.92 4.38 -0.11
C SER A 38 54.54 3.82 -0.45
N VAL A 39 54.49 2.84 -1.35
CA VAL A 39 53.30 2.06 -1.62
C VAL A 39 52.97 1.33 -0.33
N SER A 40 51.96 1.83 0.39
CA SER A 40 51.28 1.06 1.42
C SER A 40 50.81 -0.26 0.77
N PRO A 41 50.87 -1.40 1.48
CA PRO A 41 50.40 -2.66 0.94
C PRO A 41 49.00 -2.47 0.36
N LEU A 42 48.79 -2.95 -0.87
CA LEU A 42 47.46 -3.13 -1.44
C LEU A 42 46.52 -3.69 -0.36
N PRO A 43 45.33 -3.11 -0.15
CA PRO A 43 44.36 -3.66 0.80
C PRO A 43 44.19 -5.15 0.50
N SER A 44 44.42 -6.00 1.50
CA SER A 44 44.21 -7.44 1.39
C SER A 44 42.86 -7.69 0.72
N ALA A 45 42.81 -8.60 -0.26
CA ALA A 45 41.55 -9.06 -0.85
C ALA A 45 40.53 -9.29 0.28
N ASN A 46 39.44 -8.52 0.27
CA ASN A 46 38.51 -8.51 1.37
C ASN A 46 37.75 -9.84 1.40
N ASN A 47 38.13 -10.75 2.31
CA ASN A 47 37.62 -12.12 2.42
C ASN A 47 36.39 -12.21 3.34
N ASP A 48 35.71 -11.10 3.59
CA ASP A 48 34.52 -11.04 4.42
C ASP A 48 33.39 -11.91 3.86
N GLN A 49 32.58 -12.48 4.75
CA GLN A 49 31.54 -13.44 4.40
C GLN A 49 30.15 -12.87 4.62
N ILE A 50 29.25 -13.07 3.66
CA ILE A 50 27.82 -12.80 3.84
C ILE A 50 27.22 -13.89 4.72
N ILE A 51 26.51 -13.47 5.76
CA ILE A 51 25.93 -14.36 6.77
C ILE A 51 24.41 -14.43 6.64
N PHE A 52 23.77 -13.30 6.38
CA PHE A 52 22.31 -13.18 6.36
C PHE A 52 21.89 -11.95 5.57
N VAL A 53 20.78 -12.04 4.84
CA VAL A 53 20.30 -10.95 3.98
C VAL A 53 18.83 -10.71 4.20
N HIS A 54 18.46 -9.45 4.40
CA HIS A 54 17.10 -8.97 4.22
C HIS A 54 16.98 -8.26 2.87
N THR A 55 15.96 -8.61 2.08
CA THR A 55 15.69 -8.00 0.78
C THR A 55 14.29 -7.42 0.77
N VAL A 56 14.15 -6.13 0.49
CA VAL A 56 12.88 -5.41 0.50
C VAL A 56 12.67 -4.76 -0.86
N TRP A 57 11.60 -5.09 -1.56
CA TRP A 57 11.32 -4.48 -2.86
C TRP A 57 9.92 -3.90 -2.96
N ARG A 58 9.80 -2.85 -3.78
CA ARG A 58 8.52 -2.37 -4.28
C ARG A 58 8.01 -3.36 -5.32
N HIS A 59 6.69 -3.55 -5.39
CA HIS A 59 6.06 -4.24 -6.51
C HIS A 59 6.49 -3.68 -7.88
N GLY A 60 6.29 -4.47 -8.94
CA GLY A 60 6.51 -4.01 -10.32
C GLY A 60 5.47 -2.97 -10.77
N ASP A 61 5.62 -2.52 -12.01
CA ASP A 61 4.66 -1.68 -12.72
C ASP A 61 3.23 -2.20 -12.61
N ARG A 62 2.29 -1.27 -12.39
CA ARG A 62 0.89 -1.56 -12.12
C ARG A 62 -0.03 -0.55 -12.80
N THR A 63 -1.31 -0.89 -12.87
CA THR A 63 -2.37 0.05 -13.24
C THR A 63 -2.59 1.10 -12.14
N PRO A 64 -3.23 2.25 -12.44
CA PRO A 64 -3.57 3.25 -11.43
C PRO A 64 -4.43 2.62 -10.34
N VAL A 65 -4.25 3.01 -9.07
CA VAL A 65 -5.13 2.53 -7.98
C VAL A 65 -6.50 3.21 -8.00
N PHE A 66 -6.55 4.46 -8.47
CA PHE A 66 -7.76 5.26 -8.71
C PHE A 66 -7.42 6.34 -9.75
N THR A 67 -8.45 6.98 -10.30
CA THR A 67 -8.30 8.20 -11.11
C THR A 67 -9.36 9.25 -10.73
N PHE A 68 -9.27 10.45 -11.29
CA PHE A 68 -10.19 11.56 -11.04
C PHE A 68 -11.48 11.45 -11.89
N PRO A 69 -12.62 12.03 -11.45
CA PRO A 69 -13.91 11.86 -12.13
C PRO A 69 -13.95 12.27 -13.60
N ASN A 70 -13.21 13.29 -14.02
CA ASN A 70 -13.17 13.75 -15.41
C ASN A 70 -12.06 13.11 -16.24
N ASP A 71 -11.35 12.11 -15.73
CA ASP A 71 -10.37 11.36 -16.52
C ASP A 71 -11.09 10.46 -17.55
N PRO A 72 -10.82 10.55 -18.86
CA PRO A 72 -11.35 9.62 -19.84
C PRO A 72 -10.82 8.18 -19.68
N ASN A 73 -9.66 7.98 -19.06
CA ASN A 73 -9.02 6.67 -18.93
C ASN A 73 -9.53 5.90 -17.70
N LYS A 74 -10.80 5.51 -17.76
CA LYS A 74 -11.50 4.76 -16.72
C LYS A 74 -10.99 3.33 -16.55
N GLU A 75 -11.49 2.66 -15.51
CA GLU A 75 -11.05 1.31 -15.12
C GLU A 75 -11.16 0.30 -16.27
N GLU A 76 -12.16 0.45 -17.14
CA GLU A 76 -12.41 -0.45 -18.27
C GLU A 76 -11.30 -0.42 -19.33
N MET A 77 -10.46 0.62 -19.34
CA MET A 77 -9.28 0.70 -20.20
C MET A 77 -8.13 -0.19 -19.72
N TRP A 78 -8.21 -0.69 -18.49
CA TRP A 78 -7.19 -1.49 -17.84
C TRP A 78 -7.64 -2.94 -17.76
N GLY A 79 -6.96 -3.85 -18.47
CA GLY A 79 -7.43 -5.23 -18.64
C GLY A 79 -7.62 -6.05 -17.36
N GLN A 80 -6.95 -5.66 -16.26
CA GLN A 80 -7.10 -6.30 -14.94
C GLN A 80 -7.81 -5.39 -13.92
N GLY A 81 -8.28 -4.21 -14.34
CA GLY A 81 -8.81 -3.18 -13.46
C GLY A 81 -7.72 -2.37 -12.74
N PHE A 82 -8.13 -1.59 -11.74
CA PHE A 82 -7.27 -0.69 -11.01
C PHE A 82 -6.42 -1.37 -9.93
N GLY A 83 -5.20 -0.85 -9.72
CA GLY A 83 -4.27 -1.26 -8.68
C GLY A 83 -3.59 -2.62 -8.91
N GLU A 84 -3.76 -3.21 -10.09
CA GLU A 84 -3.29 -4.55 -10.45
C GLU A 84 -1.93 -4.52 -11.14
N LEU A 85 -1.15 -5.58 -10.94
CA LEU A 85 0.18 -5.73 -11.54
C LEU A 85 0.05 -5.96 -13.05
N THR A 86 0.85 -5.25 -13.84
CA THR A 86 0.86 -5.45 -15.29
C THR A 86 1.85 -6.54 -15.70
N THR A 87 1.77 -6.99 -16.95
CA THR A 87 2.77 -7.90 -17.53
C THR A 87 4.16 -7.28 -17.58
N ARG A 88 4.24 -5.95 -17.75
CA ARG A 88 5.49 -5.20 -17.59
C ARG A 88 6.01 -5.35 -16.16
N GLY A 89 5.17 -5.14 -15.15
CA GLY A 89 5.55 -5.29 -13.74
C GLY A 89 6.03 -6.69 -13.37
N MET A 90 5.38 -7.73 -13.93
CA MET A 90 5.85 -9.11 -13.81
C MET A 90 7.27 -9.28 -14.39
N ALA A 91 7.51 -8.75 -15.59
CA ALA A 91 8.83 -8.83 -16.23
C ALA A 91 9.92 -8.08 -15.45
N GLN A 92 9.61 -6.91 -14.88
CA GLN A 92 10.53 -6.16 -14.02
C GLN A 92 10.95 -6.99 -12.78
N GLN A 93 10.00 -7.70 -12.17
CA GLN A 93 10.27 -8.55 -11.02
C GLN A 93 11.06 -9.79 -11.40
N VAL A 94 10.81 -10.41 -12.56
CA VAL A 94 11.64 -11.50 -13.08
C VAL A 94 13.10 -11.03 -13.24
N LYS A 95 13.34 -9.84 -13.82
CA LYS A 95 14.70 -9.28 -13.93
C LYS A 95 15.34 -9.04 -12.56
N LEU A 96 14.59 -8.50 -11.60
CA LEU A 96 15.09 -8.34 -10.22
C LEU A 96 15.47 -9.69 -9.60
N GLY A 97 14.64 -10.73 -9.78
CA GLY A 97 14.92 -12.10 -9.35
C GLY A 97 16.19 -12.68 -9.97
N GLN A 98 16.39 -12.46 -11.27
CA GLN A 98 17.61 -12.86 -11.99
C GLN A 98 18.86 -12.16 -11.44
N PHE A 99 18.76 -10.86 -11.15
CA PHE A 99 19.82 -10.11 -10.48
C PHE A 99 20.15 -10.70 -9.10
N LEU A 100 19.13 -11.03 -8.30
CA LEU A 100 19.31 -11.62 -6.97
C LEU A 100 19.93 -13.01 -7.04
N ARG A 101 19.55 -13.84 -8.03
CA ARG A 101 20.19 -15.12 -8.31
C ARG A 101 21.66 -14.96 -8.68
N LYS A 102 21.95 -14.10 -9.66
CA LYS A 102 23.32 -13.82 -10.09
C LYS A 102 24.19 -13.41 -8.91
N ARG A 103 23.68 -12.52 -8.05
CA ARG A 103 24.39 -12.07 -6.85
C ARG A 103 24.58 -13.19 -5.83
N TYR A 104 23.49 -13.78 -5.33
CA TYR A 104 23.53 -14.62 -4.13
C TYR A 104 23.77 -16.10 -4.41
N VAL A 105 23.40 -16.61 -5.58
CA VAL A 105 23.63 -18.02 -5.95
C VAL A 105 24.95 -18.13 -6.74
N GLU A 106 25.10 -17.36 -7.81
CA GLU A 106 26.17 -17.60 -8.79
C GLU A 106 27.51 -16.94 -8.38
N GLN A 107 27.48 -15.66 -8.01
CA GLN A 107 28.70 -14.91 -7.71
C GLN A 107 29.19 -15.09 -6.27
N LYS A 108 28.26 -15.17 -5.31
CA LYS A 108 28.60 -15.28 -3.88
C LYS A 108 28.56 -16.70 -3.34
N ALA A 109 27.97 -17.65 -4.08
CA ALA A 109 27.72 -19.02 -3.60
C ALA A 109 27.10 -19.06 -2.19
N PHE A 110 26.26 -18.07 -1.88
CA PHE A 110 25.68 -17.85 -0.56
C PHE A 110 24.41 -18.71 -0.39
N LEU A 111 23.53 -18.67 -1.41
CA LEU A 111 22.33 -19.49 -1.49
C LEU A 111 22.57 -20.74 -2.35
N SER A 112 21.86 -21.82 -2.02
CA SER A 112 21.91 -23.06 -2.79
C SER A 112 21.41 -22.85 -4.22
N PRO A 113 21.99 -23.53 -5.23
CA PRO A 113 21.48 -23.48 -6.61
C PRO A 113 20.04 -23.99 -6.75
N GLN A 114 19.64 -24.92 -5.89
CA GLN A 114 18.28 -25.42 -5.72
C GLN A 114 17.56 -24.64 -4.62
N TYR A 115 16.25 -24.48 -4.74
CA TYR A 115 15.45 -23.93 -3.66
C TYR A 115 15.57 -24.80 -2.38
N SER A 116 15.76 -24.12 -1.25
CA SER A 116 15.75 -24.75 0.07
C SER A 116 14.84 -23.96 1.00
N ALA A 117 13.77 -24.61 1.47
CA ALA A 117 12.84 -24.04 2.43
C ALA A 117 13.49 -23.68 3.77
N LYS A 118 14.70 -24.19 4.05
CA LYS A 118 15.48 -23.81 5.25
C LYS A 118 16.28 -22.53 5.06
N GLU A 119 16.61 -22.15 3.81
CA GLU A 119 17.48 -21.00 3.52
C GLU A 119 16.70 -19.72 3.22
N ILE A 120 15.46 -19.83 2.74
CA ILE A 120 14.66 -18.71 2.22
C ILE A 120 13.32 -18.60 2.92
N TYR A 121 12.98 -17.38 3.32
CA TYR A 121 11.65 -17.02 3.81
C TYR A 121 11.17 -15.74 3.11
N VAL A 122 9.93 -15.74 2.62
CA VAL A 122 9.38 -14.62 1.82
C VAL A 122 8.05 -14.17 2.42
N ILE A 123 7.93 -12.86 2.66
CA ILE A 123 6.69 -12.22 3.07
C ILE A 123 6.27 -11.20 2.02
N SER A 124 4.97 -11.05 1.82
CA SER A 124 4.38 -9.96 1.08
C SER A 124 3.27 -9.28 1.88
N THR A 125 3.08 -7.99 1.67
CA THR A 125 1.84 -7.31 2.08
C THR A 125 0.65 -7.93 1.36
N ASP A 126 -0.53 -7.91 1.98
CA ASP A 126 -1.75 -8.57 1.48
C ASP A 126 -2.41 -7.76 0.35
N THR A 127 -1.72 -7.64 -0.80
CA THR A 127 -2.26 -7.05 -2.03
C THR A 127 -1.88 -7.89 -3.23
N ASN A 128 -2.79 -8.02 -4.21
CA ASN A 128 -2.57 -8.82 -5.42
C ASN A 128 -1.23 -8.48 -6.10
N ARG A 129 -0.95 -7.18 -6.30
CA ARG A 129 0.27 -6.73 -6.97
C ARG A 129 1.57 -7.07 -6.26
N THR A 130 1.59 -7.13 -4.92
CA THR A 130 2.79 -7.47 -4.14
C THR A 130 2.99 -8.97 -4.09
N ILE A 131 1.92 -9.76 -3.94
CA ILE A 131 1.98 -11.22 -3.95
C ILE A 131 2.41 -11.73 -5.33
N GLN A 132 1.82 -11.20 -6.40
CA GLN A 132 2.22 -11.53 -7.78
C GLN A 132 3.65 -11.07 -8.07
N SER A 133 4.07 -9.91 -7.57
CA SER A 133 5.46 -9.44 -7.70
C SER A 133 6.45 -10.38 -7.02
N ALA A 134 6.14 -10.85 -5.81
CA ALA A 134 6.97 -11.82 -5.10
C ALA A 134 7.12 -13.11 -5.89
N THR A 135 6.00 -13.62 -6.43
CA THR A 135 5.99 -14.82 -7.25
C THR A 135 6.85 -14.65 -8.51
N ALA A 136 6.66 -13.55 -9.26
CA ALA A 136 7.45 -13.25 -10.45
C ALA A 136 8.95 -13.10 -10.14
N ASN A 137 9.31 -12.49 -9.01
CA ASN A 137 10.68 -12.40 -8.54
C ASN A 137 11.29 -13.78 -8.29
N LEU A 138 10.57 -14.65 -7.58
CA LEU A 138 11.02 -16.02 -7.28
C LEU A 138 11.14 -16.90 -8.53
N ILE A 139 10.29 -16.68 -9.54
CA ILE A 139 10.45 -17.27 -10.87
C ILE A 139 11.78 -16.83 -11.49
N GLY A 140 12.11 -15.54 -11.44
CA GLY A 140 13.41 -15.04 -11.90
C GLY A 140 14.60 -15.62 -11.14
N MET A 141 14.41 -15.94 -9.86
CA MET A 141 15.48 -16.38 -8.97
C MET A 141 15.74 -17.91 -9.01
N TYR A 142 14.69 -18.73 -9.14
CA TYR A 142 14.78 -20.20 -9.10
C TYR A 142 14.14 -20.91 -10.29
N GLY A 143 13.51 -20.17 -11.21
CA GLY A 143 12.91 -20.75 -12.41
C GLY A 143 13.90 -21.06 -13.53
N THR A 144 15.16 -20.59 -13.43
CA THR A 144 16.21 -20.86 -14.40
C THR A 144 17.38 -21.62 -13.77
N GLY A 145 17.61 -22.85 -14.22
CA GLY A 145 18.78 -23.65 -13.85
C GLY A 145 18.75 -24.22 -12.42
N GLY A 146 19.05 -25.51 -12.30
CA GLY A 146 19.23 -26.17 -11.01
C GLY A 146 17.95 -26.70 -10.35
N ALA A 147 16.75 -26.25 -10.72
CA ALA A 147 15.50 -26.78 -10.19
C ALA A 147 15.33 -28.28 -10.52
N ARG A 148 14.94 -29.07 -9.51
CA ARG A 148 14.87 -30.53 -9.58
C ARG A 148 13.46 -31.02 -9.86
N TRP A 149 13.34 -31.73 -10.96
CA TRP A 149 12.16 -32.51 -11.32
C TRP A 149 11.78 -33.52 -10.24
N GLY A 150 10.48 -33.65 -9.94
CA GLY A 150 9.95 -34.60 -8.95
C GLY A 150 10.24 -34.25 -7.49
N ILE A 151 10.96 -33.15 -7.23
CA ILE A 151 11.26 -32.65 -5.88
C ILE A 151 10.78 -31.20 -5.74
N ASP A 152 11.25 -30.32 -6.62
CA ASP A 152 10.94 -28.89 -6.55
C ASP A 152 9.66 -28.56 -7.35
N TYR A 153 9.24 -29.42 -8.29
CA TYR A 153 7.97 -29.32 -9.03
C TYR A 153 7.54 -30.68 -9.62
N PRO A 154 6.22 -30.91 -9.88
CA PRO A 154 5.71 -32.16 -10.40
C PRO A 154 5.99 -32.38 -11.90
N ASP A 155 5.99 -33.65 -12.31
CA ASP A 155 6.07 -34.07 -13.72
C ASP A 155 4.70 -34.31 -14.32
N VAL A 156 3.97 -33.22 -14.56
CA VAL A 156 2.69 -33.31 -15.25
C VAL A 156 2.70 -32.32 -16.41
N PRO A 157 2.17 -32.68 -17.61
CA PRO A 157 2.16 -31.80 -18.78
C PRO A 157 1.49 -30.45 -18.53
N GLU A 158 0.58 -30.38 -17.57
CA GLU A 158 -0.14 -29.17 -17.16
C GLU A 158 0.73 -28.22 -16.32
N TRP A 159 1.85 -28.70 -15.75
CA TRP A 159 2.72 -27.89 -14.92
C TRP A 159 3.62 -26.99 -15.77
N PRO A 160 3.71 -25.68 -15.48
CA PRO A 160 4.62 -24.79 -16.21
C PRO A 160 6.08 -25.24 -16.06
N SER A 161 6.78 -25.40 -17.18
CA SER A 161 8.18 -25.82 -17.18
C SER A 161 9.03 -24.90 -16.29
N ALA A 162 9.81 -25.51 -15.40
CA ALA A 162 10.72 -24.85 -14.46
C ALA A 162 10.05 -23.81 -13.51
N PHE A 163 8.76 -23.93 -13.25
CA PHE A 163 8.12 -23.17 -12.17
C PHE A 163 8.29 -23.90 -10.83
N VAL A 164 9.09 -23.31 -9.92
CA VAL A 164 9.23 -23.79 -8.54
C VAL A 164 8.22 -23.03 -7.66
N PRO A 165 7.26 -23.73 -7.01
CA PRO A 165 6.27 -23.08 -6.16
C PRO A 165 6.88 -22.74 -4.80
N ILE A 166 7.49 -21.56 -4.70
CA ILE A 166 8.07 -21.05 -3.46
C ILE A 166 7.00 -20.32 -2.64
N PRO A 167 6.77 -20.68 -1.36
CA PRO A 167 5.76 -20.04 -0.52
C PRO A 167 6.00 -18.54 -0.33
N VAL A 168 4.95 -17.74 -0.54
CA VAL A 168 4.90 -16.31 -0.20
C VAL A 168 3.90 -16.14 0.93
N HIS A 169 4.39 -15.79 2.12
CA HIS A 169 3.55 -15.58 3.29
C HIS A 169 2.98 -14.17 3.30
N THR A 170 1.84 -13.97 3.95
CA THR A 170 1.26 -12.65 4.18
C THR A 170 0.76 -12.50 5.61
N PHE A 171 0.51 -11.27 6.02
CA PHE A 171 -0.10 -10.94 7.30
C PHE A 171 -1.49 -10.38 7.06
N GLU A 172 -2.38 -10.55 8.04
CA GLU A 172 -3.63 -9.81 8.07
C GLU A 172 -3.33 -8.31 7.95
N PHE A 173 -3.98 -7.61 7.02
CA PHE A 173 -3.68 -6.21 6.66
C PHE A 173 -3.53 -5.28 7.87
N LYS A 174 -4.36 -5.44 8.93
CA LYS A 174 -4.31 -4.61 10.16
C LYS A 174 -3.11 -4.87 11.07
N LYS A 175 -2.47 -6.02 10.91
CA LYS A 175 -1.31 -6.47 11.69
C LYS A 175 -0.03 -6.47 10.87
N ASP A 176 -0.11 -6.06 9.61
CA ASP A 176 1.01 -6.05 8.68
C ASP A 176 2.07 -5.04 9.16
N PRO A 177 3.25 -5.50 9.59
CA PRO A 177 4.32 -4.61 10.04
C PRO A 177 5.15 -4.05 8.88
N VAL A 178 4.92 -4.53 7.65
CA VAL A 178 5.63 -4.19 6.41
C VAL A 178 4.80 -3.23 5.56
N GLY A 179 3.48 -3.47 5.52
CA GLY A 179 2.48 -2.57 4.97
C GLY A 179 2.22 -1.40 5.92
N LEU A 180 2.37 -0.17 5.45
CA LEU A 180 2.19 1.01 6.29
C LEU A 180 0.70 1.23 6.59
N THR A 181 0.21 0.67 7.70
CA THR A 181 -1.16 0.88 8.17
C THR A 181 -1.32 2.21 8.89
N ARG A 182 -1.12 3.32 8.18
CA ARG A 182 -1.31 4.69 8.71
C ARG A 182 -2.71 4.88 9.30
N SER A 183 -3.74 4.31 8.69
CA SER A 183 -5.15 4.52 9.05
C SER A 183 -5.60 3.88 10.37
N PHE A 184 -4.90 2.85 10.87
CA PHE A 184 -5.28 2.15 12.11
C PHE A 184 -4.47 2.60 13.34
N CYS A 185 -3.63 3.63 13.17
CA CYS A 185 -2.75 4.13 14.21
C CYS A 185 -3.12 5.58 14.57
N GLN A 186 -3.78 5.77 15.72
CA GLN A 186 -4.24 7.10 16.16
C GLN A 186 -3.08 8.10 16.25
N ARG A 187 -1.95 7.67 16.83
CA ARG A 187 -0.76 8.51 16.95
C ARG A 187 -0.20 8.97 15.61
N THR A 188 -0.24 8.13 14.58
CA THR A 188 0.17 8.53 13.23
C THR A 188 -0.79 9.57 12.69
N ASN A 189 -2.10 9.39 12.83
CA ASN A 189 -3.08 10.40 12.41
C ASN A 189 -2.82 11.76 13.09
N GLU A 190 -2.64 11.78 14.42
CA GLU A 190 -2.32 12.99 15.17
C GLU A 190 -1.00 13.66 14.72
N LEU A 191 0.03 12.88 14.39
CA LEU A 191 1.29 13.41 13.83
C LEU A 191 1.06 14.14 12.50
N PHE A 192 0.23 13.57 11.62
CA PHE A 192 -0.05 14.19 10.33
C PHE A 192 -1.03 15.37 10.44
N ASP A 193 -1.94 15.37 11.41
CA ASP A 193 -2.78 16.53 11.71
C ASP A 193 -1.95 17.70 12.24
N LEU A 194 -0.95 17.42 13.11
CA LEU A 194 0.00 18.44 13.55
C LEU A 194 0.93 18.90 12.42
N MET A 195 1.35 18.00 11.54
CA MET A 195 2.14 18.34 10.36
C MET A 195 1.37 19.30 9.46
N ALA A 196 0.07 19.04 9.23
CA ALA A 196 -0.79 19.91 8.43
C ALA A 196 -0.94 21.32 9.06
N GLN A 197 -0.78 21.44 10.38
CA GLN A 197 -0.81 22.73 11.09
C GLN A 197 0.54 23.46 11.13
N SER A 198 1.62 22.83 10.66
CA SER A 198 2.94 23.45 10.69
C SER A 198 3.03 24.67 9.76
N PRO A 199 3.84 25.71 10.09
CA PRO A 199 3.99 26.89 9.23
C PRO A 199 4.42 26.55 7.80
N GLU A 200 5.33 25.59 7.63
CA GLU A 200 5.82 25.16 6.33
C GLU A 200 4.72 24.48 5.50
N TYR A 201 3.86 23.67 6.13
CA TYR A 201 2.72 23.05 5.45
C TYR A 201 1.66 24.09 5.07
N GLN A 202 1.31 25.00 5.99
CA GLN A 202 0.34 26.06 5.73
C GLN A 202 0.81 26.98 4.60
N GLN A 203 2.11 27.33 4.58
CA GLN A 203 2.70 28.08 3.47
C GLN A 203 2.58 27.34 2.13
N LEU A 204 2.81 26.02 2.11
CA LEU A 204 2.62 25.22 0.90
C LEU A 204 1.15 25.21 0.46
N ASN A 205 0.23 25.08 1.41
CA ASN A 205 -1.21 25.08 1.16
C ASN A 205 -1.68 26.42 0.56
N GLU A 206 -1.31 27.54 1.19
CA GLU A 206 -1.63 28.89 0.71
C GLU A 206 -1.06 29.15 -0.68
N SER A 207 0.23 28.86 -0.89
CA SER A 207 0.91 29.09 -2.17
C SER A 207 0.41 28.18 -3.30
N SER A 208 -0.19 27.03 -2.97
CA SER A 208 -0.74 26.08 -3.95
C SER A 208 -2.25 26.24 -4.17
N SER A 209 -2.94 27.05 -3.37
CA SER A 209 -4.41 27.15 -3.37
C SER A 209 -5.00 27.46 -4.74
N THR A 210 -4.45 28.44 -5.46
CA THR A 210 -4.92 28.85 -6.79
C THR A 210 -4.80 27.72 -7.82
N VAL A 211 -3.67 26.99 -7.83
CA VAL A 211 -3.46 25.90 -8.79
C VAL A 211 -4.34 24.70 -8.44
N LEU A 212 -4.49 24.37 -7.15
CA LEU A 212 -5.35 23.28 -6.69
C LEU A 212 -6.83 23.55 -6.98
N ALA A 213 -7.31 24.79 -6.83
CA ALA A 213 -8.67 25.17 -7.18
C ALA A 213 -8.95 24.98 -8.67
N LYS A 214 -8.02 25.42 -9.54
CA LYS A 214 -8.12 25.23 -10.99
C LYS A 214 -8.10 23.75 -11.37
N VAL A 215 -7.22 22.96 -10.76
CA VAL A 215 -7.15 21.51 -10.99
C VAL A 215 -8.43 20.83 -10.52
N SER A 216 -9.03 21.28 -9.42
CA SER A 216 -10.29 20.72 -8.91
C SER A 216 -11.44 20.88 -9.89
N GLU A 217 -11.55 22.05 -10.52
CA GLU A 217 -12.55 22.33 -11.56
C GLU A 217 -12.40 21.36 -12.74
N TYR A 218 -11.18 21.19 -13.25
CA TYR A 218 -10.93 20.30 -14.38
C TYR A 218 -11.06 18.82 -14.04
N ALA A 219 -10.63 18.41 -12.84
CA ALA A 219 -10.70 17.04 -12.37
C ALA A 219 -12.13 16.58 -12.07
N GLY A 220 -13.06 17.51 -11.81
CA GLY A 220 -14.44 17.18 -11.42
C GLY A 220 -14.56 16.72 -9.96
N ALA A 221 -13.53 16.98 -9.15
CA ALA A 221 -13.49 16.66 -7.72
C ALA A 221 -12.58 17.65 -7.00
N THR A 222 -12.80 17.82 -5.69
CA THR A 222 -11.91 18.62 -4.85
C THR A 222 -10.53 17.99 -4.78
N ILE A 223 -9.53 18.65 -5.36
CA ILE A 223 -8.12 18.30 -5.27
C ILE A 223 -7.46 19.20 -4.21
N SER A 224 -6.90 18.56 -3.20
CA SER A 224 -6.15 19.19 -2.11
C SER A 224 -4.74 18.60 -2.06
N LEU A 225 -3.89 19.11 -1.18
CA LEU A 225 -2.57 18.52 -0.98
C LEU A 225 -2.65 17.01 -0.66
N SER A 226 -3.61 16.57 0.15
CA SER A 226 -3.67 15.18 0.62
C SER A 226 -3.99 14.15 -0.46
N ASN A 227 -4.70 14.55 -1.53
CA ASN A 227 -5.13 13.65 -2.60
C ASN A 227 -4.48 13.98 -3.96
N LEU A 228 -3.63 15.00 -4.03
CA LEU A 228 -2.92 15.43 -5.25
C LEU A 228 -2.15 14.30 -5.93
N TRP A 229 -1.54 13.42 -5.14
CA TRP A 229 -0.74 12.30 -5.64
C TRP A 229 -1.54 11.33 -6.52
N LEU A 230 -2.86 11.18 -6.29
CA LEU A 230 -3.73 10.29 -7.08
C LEU A 230 -3.78 10.74 -8.54
N LEU A 231 -3.94 12.04 -8.77
CA LEU A 231 -3.98 12.62 -10.11
C LEU A 231 -2.62 12.49 -10.78
N ILE A 232 -1.54 12.82 -10.07
CA ILE A 232 -0.18 12.76 -10.63
C ILE A 232 0.16 11.33 -11.05
N GLU A 233 -0.17 10.35 -10.20
CA GLU A 233 0.12 8.95 -10.47
C GLU A 233 -0.72 8.40 -11.63
N ALA A 234 -2.02 8.67 -11.67
CA ALA A 234 -2.87 8.23 -12.78
C ALA A 234 -2.33 8.73 -14.14
N VAL A 235 -2.04 10.03 -14.23
CA VAL A 235 -1.49 10.66 -15.45
C VAL A 235 -0.13 10.07 -15.83
N ASP A 236 0.73 9.77 -14.86
CA ASP A 236 2.06 9.19 -15.13
C ASP A 236 1.97 7.73 -15.63
N ILE A 237 1.12 6.92 -15.01
CA ILE A 237 0.88 5.53 -15.41
C ILE A 237 0.22 5.49 -16.80
N GLU A 238 -0.81 6.30 -17.06
CA GLU A 238 -1.46 6.40 -18.37
C GLU A 238 -0.45 6.64 -19.50
N ARG A 239 0.43 7.65 -19.33
CA ARG A 239 1.47 7.94 -20.32
C ARG A 239 2.43 6.78 -20.51
N THR A 240 2.84 6.16 -19.41
CA THR A 240 3.78 5.03 -19.42
C THR A 240 3.21 3.81 -20.16
N HIS A 241 1.88 3.68 -20.20
CA HIS A 241 1.15 2.65 -20.94
C HIS A 241 0.63 3.12 -22.31
N GLY A 242 1.07 4.29 -22.79
CA GLY A 242 0.71 4.81 -24.10
C GLY A 242 -0.73 5.34 -24.21
N LEU A 243 -1.44 5.46 -23.09
CA LEU A 243 -2.73 6.14 -23.03
C LEU A 243 -2.54 7.66 -23.04
N LYS A 244 -3.59 8.37 -23.47
CA LYS A 244 -3.58 9.83 -23.56
C LYS A 244 -4.34 10.41 -22.37
N PRO A 245 -3.65 10.96 -21.35
CA PRO A 245 -4.32 11.73 -20.31
C PRO A 245 -4.93 13.01 -20.91
N PRO A 246 -5.89 13.66 -20.21
CA PRO A 246 -6.38 14.97 -20.59
C PRO A 246 -5.24 15.98 -20.81
N GLU A 247 -5.33 16.78 -21.86
CA GLU A 247 -4.27 17.72 -22.23
C GLU A 247 -3.93 18.70 -21.09
N TRP A 248 -4.96 19.21 -20.41
CA TRP A 248 -4.78 20.09 -19.25
C TRP A 248 -3.99 19.41 -18.13
N ALA A 249 -4.27 18.12 -17.86
CA ALA A 249 -3.64 17.34 -16.81
C ALA A 249 -2.18 17.12 -17.16
N ALA A 250 -1.91 16.89 -18.44
CA ALA A 250 -0.55 16.73 -18.92
C ALA A 250 0.30 18.00 -18.82
N GLN A 251 -0.28 19.15 -19.17
CA GLN A 251 0.40 20.45 -19.13
C GLN A 251 0.70 20.91 -17.70
N ILE A 252 -0.22 20.68 -16.75
CA ILE A 252 -0.08 21.15 -15.37
C ILE A 252 0.79 20.23 -14.50
N GLN A 253 0.99 18.98 -14.93
CA GLN A 253 1.67 17.94 -14.14
C GLN A 253 3.04 18.35 -13.57
N PRO A 254 3.96 19.02 -14.30
CA PRO A 254 5.26 19.40 -13.74
C PRO A 254 5.15 20.33 -12.52
N GLN A 255 4.17 21.24 -12.53
CA GLN A 255 3.90 22.13 -11.41
C GLN A 255 3.35 21.33 -10.21
N LEU A 256 2.47 20.36 -10.46
CA LEU A 256 1.90 19.50 -9.43
C LEU A 256 2.96 18.57 -8.81
N ILE A 257 3.89 18.04 -9.62
CA ILE A 257 5.03 17.25 -9.14
C ILE A 257 5.86 18.06 -8.16
N THR A 258 6.16 19.32 -8.45
CA THR A 258 6.93 20.19 -7.55
C THR A 258 6.26 20.36 -6.18
N ILE A 259 4.93 20.50 -6.17
CA ILE A 259 4.13 20.61 -4.93
C ILE A 259 4.14 19.27 -4.18
N ASN A 260 3.87 18.18 -4.90
CA ASN A 260 3.80 16.85 -4.34
C ASN A 260 5.15 16.38 -3.78
N THR A 261 6.27 16.71 -4.41
CA THR A 261 7.62 16.46 -3.90
C THR A 261 7.82 17.04 -2.50
N LYS A 262 7.39 18.29 -2.27
CA LYS A 262 7.46 18.90 -0.93
C LYS A 262 6.61 18.13 0.08
N LEU A 263 5.40 17.73 -0.34
CA LEU A 263 4.50 16.95 0.50
C LEU A 263 5.05 15.56 0.83
N ILE A 264 5.69 14.87 -0.12
CA ILE A 264 6.33 13.57 0.13
C ILE A 264 7.45 13.76 1.16
N ASN A 265 8.28 14.80 1.02
CA ASN A 265 9.30 15.12 2.02
C ASN A 265 8.68 15.36 3.41
N PHE A 266 7.63 16.18 3.50
CA PHE A 266 6.91 16.40 4.76
C PHE A 266 6.39 15.09 5.36
N ASN A 267 5.76 14.25 4.52
CA ASN A 267 5.21 12.95 4.93
C ASN A 267 6.27 11.94 5.38
N SER A 268 7.53 12.16 5.05
CA SER A 268 8.70 11.39 5.52
C SER A 268 9.43 12.06 6.69
N GLY A 269 8.90 13.16 7.25
CA GLY A 269 9.50 13.91 8.35
C GLY A 269 10.61 14.88 7.93
N LEU A 270 10.76 15.15 6.63
CA LEU A 270 11.80 16.02 6.07
C LEU A 270 11.23 17.41 5.76
N GLY A 271 12.07 18.44 5.79
CA GLY A 271 11.69 19.81 5.39
C GLY A 271 10.75 20.55 6.37
N LEU A 272 10.52 19.98 7.55
CA LEU A 272 9.69 20.55 8.62
C LEU A 272 10.56 20.91 9.82
N LYS A 273 10.32 22.09 10.42
CA LYS A 273 10.91 22.41 11.72
C LYS A 273 10.12 21.75 12.85
N PRO A 274 10.74 21.52 14.02
CA PRO A 274 10.00 21.06 15.19
C PRO A 274 8.83 22.00 15.51
N PHE A 275 7.65 21.42 15.76
CA PHE A 275 6.41 22.15 15.97
C PHE A 275 5.67 21.62 17.20
N LEU A 276 5.26 22.50 18.11
CA LEU A 276 4.59 22.16 19.39
C LEU A 276 5.34 21.11 20.25
N GLY A 277 6.68 21.11 20.15
CA GLY A 277 7.54 20.16 20.86
C GLY A 277 7.69 18.80 20.18
N ILE A 278 7.14 18.64 18.97
CA ILE A 278 7.28 17.44 18.14
C ILE A 278 8.38 17.67 17.10
N ASP A 279 9.37 16.79 17.08
CA ASP A 279 10.36 16.71 16.01
C ASP A 279 9.91 15.67 14.97
N PHE A 280 9.39 16.15 13.84
CA PHE A 280 8.89 15.28 12.77
C PHE A 280 9.98 14.40 12.15
N ALA A 281 11.24 14.87 12.13
CA ALA A 281 12.37 14.10 11.60
C ALA A 281 12.69 12.86 12.46
N THR A 282 12.14 12.78 13.67
CA THR A 282 12.27 11.62 14.56
C THR A 282 10.95 10.87 14.71
N GLU A 283 9.84 11.56 15.00
CA GLU A 283 8.56 10.90 15.29
C GLU A 283 7.90 10.29 14.05
N VAL A 284 8.03 10.90 12.87
CA VAL A 284 7.46 10.33 11.63
C VAL A 284 8.18 9.04 11.22
N PRO A 285 9.52 9.01 11.10
CA PRO A 285 10.23 7.76 10.81
C PRO A 285 10.01 6.68 11.86
N LYS A 286 9.92 7.04 13.15
CA LYS A 286 9.63 6.10 14.25
C LYS A 286 8.29 5.38 14.05
N MET A 287 7.25 6.12 13.66
CA MET A 287 5.91 5.55 13.50
C MET A 287 5.70 4.83 12.16
N LEU A 288 6.40 5.25 11.10
CA LEU A 288 6.27 4.63 9.77
C LEU A 288 7.27 3.48 9.57
N GLY A 289 8.57 3.79 9.57
CA GLY A 289 9.63 2.83 9.26
C GLY A 289 10.25 2.13 10.48
N GLY A 290 10.07 2.71 11.68
CA GLY A 290 10.75 2.29 12.90
C GLY A 290 10.46 0.84 13.28
N ASN A 291 9.19 0.42 13.24
CA ASN A 291 8.81 -0.98 13.50
C ASN A 291 9.51 -1.95 12.54
N PHE A 292 9.49 -1.63 11.24
CA PHE A 292 10.08 -2.47 10.22
C PHE A 292 11.61 -2.54 10.34
N LEU A 293 12.27 -1.40 10.57
CA LEU A 293 13.70 -1.35 10.85
C LEU A 293 14.07 -2.24 12.04
N TRP A 294 13.32 -2.15 13.13
CA TRP A 294 13.61 -2.93 14.34
C TRP A 294 13.39 -4.42 14.16
N GLN A 295 12.41 -4.81 13.36
CA GLN A 295 12.25 -6.20 12.94
C GLN A 295 13.44 -6.72 12.11
N ILE A 296 14.09 -5.87 11.31
CA ILE A 296 15.34 -6.24 10.63
C ILE A 296 16.45 -6.41 11.67
N ILE A 297 16.69 -5.38 12.50
CA ILE A 297 17.75 -5.38 13.52
C ILE A 297 17.64 -6.58 14.46
N GLU A 298 16.45 -6.86 14.99
CA GLU A 298 16.23 -7.96 15.93
C GLU A 298 16.50 -9.33 15.27
N ARG A 299 16.18 -9.51 13.99
CA ARG A 299 16.55 -10.73 13.25
C ARG A 299 18.05 -10.82 12.98
N LEU A 300 18.72 -9.71 12.67
CA LEU A 300 20.18 -9.68 12.54
C LEU A 300 20.87 -10.06 13.86
N GLU A 301 20.46 -9.46 14.98
CA GLU A 301 20.97 -9.77 16.31
C GLU A 301 20.72 -11.24 16.68
N LYS A 302 19.51 -11.75 16.40
CA LYS A 302 19.15 -13.15 16.66
C LYS A 302 20.00 -14.11 15.83
N LYS A 303 20.29 -13.78 14.57
CA LYS A 303 21.19 -14.57 13.73
C LYS A 303 22.58 -14.66 14.35
N VAL A 304 23.15 -13.52 14.77
CA VAL A 304 24.47 -13.48 15.41
C VAL A 304 24.47 -14.26 16.73
N GLU A 305 23.42 -14.14 17.54
CA GLU A 305 23.26 -14.89 18.78
C GLU A 305 23.30 -16.41 18.53
N CYS A 306 22.51 -16.89 17.57
CA CYS A 306 22.44 -18.31 17.26
C CYS A 306 23.75 -18.88 16.67
N LEU A 307 24.48 -18.08 15.88
CA LEU A 307 25.80 -18.48 15.37
C LEU A 307 26.83 -18.63 16.50
N ARG A 308 26.89 -17.68 17.43
CA ARG A 308 27.79 -17.74 18.58
C ARG A 308 27.46 -18.91 19.53
N LYS A 309 26.17 -19.22 19.71
CA LYS A 309 25.72 -20.39 20.48
C LYS A 309 26.20 -21.68 19.82
N LYS A 310 25.98 -21.82 18.50
CA LYS A 310 26.44 -22.98 17.73
C LYS A 310 27.94 -23.19 17.85
N GLU A 311 28.74 -22.13 17.72
CA GLU A 311 30.21 -22.21 17.90
C GLU A 311 30.60 -22.67 19.33
N THR A 312 29.88 -22.21 20.34
CA THR A 312 30.12 -22.59 21.74
C THR A 312 29.77 -24.06 21.99
N GLU A 313 28.64 -24.52 21.48
CA GLU A 313 28.17 -25.91 21.58
C GLU A 313 29.08 -26.89 20.82
N GLU A 314 29.55 -26.52 19.63
CA GLU A 314 30.54 -27.29 18.86
C GLU A 314 31.88 -27.38 19.60
N ASN A 315 32.29 -26.33 20.30
CA ASN A 315 33.51 -26.33 21.11
C ASN A 315 33.37 -27.14 22.42
N GLN A 316 32.16 -27.21 22.99
CA GLN A 316 31.88 -27.99 24.21
C GLN A 316 31.65 -29.47 23.92
N SER A 317 30.95 -29.83 22.85
CA SER A 317 30.71 -31.22 22.42
C SER A 317 31.99 -31.95 22.00
N LYS A 318 32.99 -31.21 21.51
CA LYS A 318 34.36 -31.73 21.29
C LYS A 318 35.12 -32.05 22.59
N LYS A 319 34.70 -31.49 23.74
CA LYS A 319 35.36 -31.67 25.05
C LYS A 319 34.67 -32.69 25.94
N ASN A 320 33.34 -32.73 25.96
CA ASN A 320 32.56 -33.65 26.76
C ASN A 320 31.67 -34.47 25.82
N GLY A 321 31.90 -35.79 25.74
CA GLY A 321 31.06 -36.69 24.94
C GLY A 321 29.58 -36.49 25.25
N ARG A 322 28.80 -36.22 24.20
CA ARG A 322 27.33 -36.04 24.13
C ARG A 322 26.65 -35.56 25.42
N ALA A 323 26.54 -34.24 25.56
CA ALA A 323 25.49 -33.63 26.36
C ALA A 323 24.16 -33.66 25.59
N GLU A 324 23.05 -33.91 26.30
CA GLU A 324 21.69 -33.90 25.74
C GLU A 324 21.34 -32.52 25.16
N GLU A 325 20.95 -32.50 23.90
CA GLU A 325 20.61 -31.31 23.11
C GLU A 325 19.25 -30.77 23.57
N GLN A 326 19.27 -29.81 24.49
CA GLN A 326 18.06 -29.05 24.83
C GLN A 326 17.78 -28.10 23.66
N GLN A 327 17.04 -28.60 22.68
CA GLN A 327 16.89 -28.00 21.36
C GLN A 327 16.17 -26.66 21.45
N ASN A 328 16.93 -25.56 21.40
CA ASN A 328 16.37 -24.22 21.29
C ASN A 328 15.69 -24.09 19.93
N THR A 329 14.37 -24.20 19.93
CA THR A 329 13.52 -24.20 18.72
C THR A 329 13.75 -22.97 17.85
N GLU A 330 14.15 -21.82 18.42
CA GLU A 330 14.41 -20.60 17.67
C GLU A 330 15.70 -20.65 16.85
N CYS A 331 16.80 -21.16 17.42
CA CYS A 331 18.06 -21.25 16.68
C CYS A 331 18.05 -22.37 15.64
N HIS A 332 17.19 -23.38 15.81
CA HIS A 332 17.01 -24.45 14.82
C HIS A 332 16.59 -23.92 13.44
N TRP A 333 15.65 -22.96 13.38
CA TRP A 333 15.24 -22.36 12.09
C TRP A 333 16.12 -21.18 11.68
N MET A 334 16.62 -20.38 12.64
CA MET A 334 17.44 -19.20 12.34
C MET A 334 18.83 -19.56 11.78
N ASN A 335 19.45 -20.65 12.24
CA ASN A 335 20.78 -21.06 11.79
C ASN A 335 20.87 -21.37 10.28
N PRO A 336 19.96 -22.16 9.68
CA PRO A 336 19.99 -22.41 8.25
C PRO A 336 19.41 -21.26 7.40
N LEU A 337 18.60 -20.37 8.00
CA LEU A 337 18.00 -19.25 7.26
C LEU A 337 19.06 -18.24 6.81
N LYS A 338 19.08 -17.92 5.52
CA LYS A 338 20.08 -17.06 4.88
C LYS A 338 19.47 -15.82 4.23
N TYR A 339 18.24 -15.92 3.74
CA TYR A 339 17.61 -14.89 2.94
C TYR A 339 16.16 -14.67 3.40
N PHE A 340 15.86 -13.44 3.80
CA PHE A 340 14.54 -13.01 4.24
C PHE A 340 14.03 -11.89 3.34
N ALA A 341 12.94 -12.14 2.61
CA ALA A 341 12.41 -11.23 1.62
C ALA A 341 11.09 -10.58 2.03
N TYR A 342 10.87 -9.36 1.52
CA TYR A 342 9.69 -8.54 1.74
C TYR A 342 9.25 -7.92 0.40
N SER A 343 8.10 -8.34 -0.12
CA SER A 343 7.45 -7.74 -1.29
C SER A 343 6.38 -6.74 -0.86
N ALA A 344 6.64 -5.46 -1.09
CA ALA A 344 5.93 -4.35 -0.46
C ALA A 344 5.74 -3.14 -1.42
N HIS A 345 5.73 -1.93 -0.85
CA HIS A 345 5.36 -0.69 -1.55
C HIS A 345 6.51 0.33 -1.57
N ASP A 346 6.39 1.33 -2.43
CA ASP A 346 7.24 2.53 -2.45
C ASP A 346 7.32 3.18 -1.06
N MET A 347 6.16 3.35 -0.41
CA MET A 347 6.07 3.94 0.90
C MET A 347 6.85 3.12 1.94
N THR A 348 6.89 1.79 1.83
CA THR A 348 7.68 0.93 2.74
C THR A 348 9.18 1.24 2.63
N LEU A 349 9.70 1.37 1.40
CA LEU A 349 11.10 1.73 1.16
C LEU A 349 11.40 3.17 1.61
N ALA A 350 10.53 4.11 1.28
CA ALA A 350 10.63 5.51 1.72
C ALA A 350 10.62 5.64 3.26
N ALA A 351 9.76 4.89 3.94
CA ALA A 351 9.71 4.83 5.39
C ALA A 351 11.00 4.26 5.97
N LEU A 352 11.55 3.19 5.38
CA LEU A 352 12.85 2.65 5.78
C LEU A 352 13.97 3.67 5.58
N PHE A 353 14.03 4.36 4.43
CA PHE A 353 15.01 5.41 4.17
C PHE A 353 14.91 6.60 5.14
N SER A 354 13.71 6.97 5.56
CA SER A 354 13.53 8.01 6.58
C SER A 354 14.20 7.63 7.92
N THR A 355 14.21 6.34 8.29
CA THR A 355 14.95 5.86 9.47
C THR A 355 16.47 5.82 9.26
N PHE A 356 16.95 5.92 8.01
CA PHE A 356 18.37 6.09 7.68
C PHE A 356 18.81 7.54 7.75
N GLN A 357 17.86 8.46 7.93
CA GLN A 357 18.04 9.91 7.99
C GLN A 357 18.74 10.46 6.74
N PHE A 358 18.34 9.96 5.57
CA PHE A 358 18.68 10.58 4.30
C PHE A 358 17.93 11.90 4.14
N ASP A 359 18.53 12.83 3.40
CA ASP A 359 17.95 14.16 3.19
C ASP A 359 16.84 14.16 2.12
N GLN A 360 16.63 13.03 1.45
CA GLN A 360 15.60 12.83 0.42
C GLN A 360 14.89 11.49 0.62
N VAL A 361 13.66 11.41 0.09
CA VAL A 361 12.75 10.27 0.30
C VAL A 361 13.22 9.02 -0.42
N ASP A 362 13.82 9.16 -1.60
CA ASP A 362 14.43 8.07 -2.37
C ASP A 362 15.96 8.28 -2.45
N PHE A 363 16.58 8.38 -1.26
CA PHE A 363 18.01 8.58 -1.03
C PHE A 363 18.60 9.88 -1.64
N ASP A 364 18.67 9.98 -2.95
CA ASP A 364 19.14 11.12 -3.74
C ASP A 364 18.15 11.54 -4.85
N ARG A 365 16.90 11.04 -4.77
CA ARG A 365 15.76 11.52 -5.55
C ARG A 365 14.64 12.04 -4.64
N ASN A 366 13.99 13.09 -5.14
CA ASN A 366 12.84 13.75 -4.52
C ASN A 366 11.50 13.20 -5.07
N ALA A 367 11.43 11.88 -5.21
CA ALA A 367 10.28 11.11 -5.67
C ALA A 367 10.17 9.82 -4.85
N PHE A 368 9.07 9.08 -4.98
CA PHE A 368 8.99 7.75 -4.39
C PHE A 368 9.91 6.75 -5.13
N PRO A 369 10.41 5.70 -4.44
CA PRO A 369 11.21 4.64 -5.06
C PRO A 369 10.55 4.04 -6.30
N GLY A 370 11.32 3.81 -7.36
CA GLY A 370 10.84 3.29 -8.66
C GLY A 370 10.20 1.90 -8.59
N PHE A 371 9.45 1.50 -9.62
CA PHE A 371 8.90 0.14 -9.70
C PHE A 371 10.04 -0.90 -9.70
N ALA A 372 9.83 -2.02 -9.01
CA ALA A 372 10.86 -3.05 -8.79
C ALA A 372 12.17 -2.54 -8.16
N SER A 373 12.15 -1.36 -7.53
CA SER A 373 13.22 -0.91 -6.63
C SER A 373 13.43 -1.91 -5.48
N CYS A 374 14.67 -2.06 -5.03
CA CYS A 374 15.06 -3.09 -4.08
C CYS A 374 16.16 -2.62 -3.13
N VAL A 375 15.93 -2.74 -1.82
CA VAL A 375 16.90 -2.51 -0.74
C VAL A 375 17.41 -3.85 -0.22
N LEU A 376 18.73 -3.98 -0.14
CA LEU A 376 19.43 -5.15 0.40
C LEU A 376 20.11 -4.76 1.70
N VAL A 377 19.70 -5.34 2.83
CA VAL A 377 20.39 -5.19 4.11
C VAL A 377 21.14 -6.49 4.39
N GLU A 378 22.45 -6.45 4.17
CA GLU A 378 23.35 -7.61 4.24
C GLU A 378 24.13 -7.58 5.55
N LEU A 379 24.08 -8.67 6.30
CA LEU A 379 24.94 -8.92 7.45
C LEU A 379 26.20 -9.66 6.99
N TRP A 380 27.34 -9.06 7.26
CA TRP A 380 28.67 -9.56 6.92
C TRP A 380 29.44 -9.89 8.20
N ARG A 381 30.35 -10.87 8.10
CA ARG A 381 31.35 -11.19 9.11
C ARG A 381 32.72 -10.82 8.56
N GLU A 382 33.42 -9.95 9.28
CA GLU A 382 34.76 -9.52 8.92
C GLU A 382 35.77 -10.65 9.13
N SER A 383 36.58 -10.94 8.12
CA SER A 383 37.50 -12.08 8.11
C SER A 383 38.68 -12.00 9.09
N GLN A 384 39.02 -10.80 9.56
CA GLN A 384 40.16 -10.59 10.47
C GLN A 384 39.73 -10.51 11.93
N SER A 385 38.66 -9.76 12.22
CA SER A 385 38.18 -9.50 13.58
C SER A 385 37.08 -10.47 14.01
N GLU A 386 36.44 -11.15 13.05
CA GLU A 386 35.22 -11.94 13.24
C GLU A 386 34.02 -11.10 13.71
N GLU A 387 34.12 -9.77 13.64
CA GLU A 387 33.03 -8.86 13.97
C GLU A 387 31.98 -8.79 12.87
N PHE A 388 30.75 -8.50 13.27
CA PHE A 388 29.61 -8.42 12.35
C PHE A 388 29.30 -6.98 11.98
N TYR A 389 29.12 -6.72 10.70
CA TYR A 389 28.73 -5.41 10.19
C TYR A 389 27.62 -5.51 9.14
N VAL A 390 26.90 -4.41 8.97
CA VAL A 390 25.78 -4.28 8.05
C VAL A 390 26.23 -3.48 6.84
N LYS A 391 25.86 -3.96 5.65
CA LYS A 391 25.88 -3.19 4.41
C LYS A 391 24.45 -2.98 3.92
N VAL A 392 24.16 -1.79 3.42
CA VAL A 392 22.87 -1.48 2.81
C VAL A 392 23.10 -1.11 1.36
N LEU A 393 22.54 -1.89 0.45
CA LEU A 393 22.59 -1.62 -0.99
C LEU A 393 21.20 -1.24 -1.48
N TYR A 394 21.14 -0.42 -2.53
CA TYR A 394 19.90 0.01 -3.13
C TYR A 394 19.96 -0.06 -4.64
N ARG A 395 18.97 -0.72 -5.24
CA ARG A 395 18.73 -0.79 -6.67
C ARG A 395 17.45 -0.01 -6.96
N ARG A 396 17.50 0.98 -7.84
CA ARG A 396 16.38 1.93 -8.02
C ARG A 396 15.21 1.39 -8.82
N ASP A 397 15.48 0.46 -9.71
CA ASP A 397 14.51 -0.12 -10.63
C ASP A 397 15.05 -1.43 -11.23
N ASP A 398 14.39 -1.93 -12.28
CA ASP A 398 14.76 -3.15 -12.97
C ASP A 398 15.95 -3.04 -13.94
N GLU A 399 16.54 -1.86 -14.11
CA GLU A 399 17.65 -1.59 -15.04
C GLU A 399 18.94 -1.14 -14.32
N ASP A 400 18.82 -0.43 -13.20
CA ASP A 400 19.98 0.10 -12.46
C ASP A 400 20.83 -1.00 -11.77
N GLU A 401 22.11 -0.71 -11.58
CA GLU A 401 23.01 -1.50 -10.72
C GLU A 401 22.84 -1.08 -9.24
N PRO A 402 23.09 -1.98 -8.27
CA PRO A 402 22.95 -1.66 -6.85
C PRO A 402 24.03 -0.67 -6.38
N MET A 403 23.61 0.42 -5.76
CA MET A 403 24.50 1.38 -5.11
C MET A 403 24.69 1.05 -3.63
N ASP A 404 25.89 1.29 -3.09
CA ASP A 404 26.18 1.10 -1.67
C ASP A 404 25.80 2.35 -0.87
N LEU A 405 24.75 2.24 -0.07
CA LEU A 405 24.24 3.31 0.79
C LEU A 405 24.91 3.37 2.16
N THR A 406 25.72 2.37 2.53
CA THR A 406 26.18 2.15 3.91
C THR A 406 26.84 3.38 4.53
N ARG A 407 27.71 4.06 3.77
CA ARG A 407 28.43 5.27 4.22
C ARG A 407 27.54 6.51 4.35
N HIS A 408 26.38 6.51 3.71
CA HIS A 408 25.44 7.64 3.72
C HIS A 408 24.44 7.55 4.87
N ILE A 409 24.35 6.38 5.51
CA ILE A 409 23.51 6.18 6.68
C ILE A 409 24.06 7.00 7.84
N ARG A 410 23.25 7.91 8.40
CA ARG A 410 23.67 8.77 9.49
C ARG A 410 24.09 7.95 10.71
N GLY A 411 25.30 8.19 11.21
CA GLY A 411 25.89 7.44 12.33
C GLY A 411 26.66 6.18 11.96
N CYS A 412 26.71 5.77 10.68
CA CYS A 412 27.61 4.73 10.19
C CYS A 412 28.97 5.32 9.77
N SER A 413 30.00 4.48 9.72
CA SER A 413 31.37 4.87 9.35
C SER A 413 31.51 5.13 7.85
N ALA A 414 32.45 6.01 7.50
CA ALA A 414 32.75 6.37 6.11
C ALA A 414 33.52 5.27 5.34
N ASP A 415 34.07 4.27 6.04
CA ASP A 415 34.82 3.15 5.46
C ASP A 415 33.92 2.11 4.75
N GLY A 416 32.60 2.35 4.67
CA GLY A 416 31.65 1.49 3.98
C GLY A 416 31.22 0.26 4.79
N ARG A 417 31.52 0.23 6.10
CA ARG A 417 31.07 -0.81 7.03
C ARG A 417 30.31 -0.18 8.19
N CYS A 418 29.12 -0.69 8.49
CA CYS A 418 28.38 -0.26 9.67
C CYS A 418 28.26 -1.41 10.66
N PHE A 419 29.21 -1.51 11.61
CA PHE A 419 29.20 -2.56 12.64
C PHE A 419 27.82 -2.70 13.29
N LEU A 420 27.39 -3.94 13.54
CA LEU A 420 26.01 -4.23 13.95
C LEU A 420 25.60 -3.44 15.21
N ASN A 421 26.50 -3.32 16.19
CA ASN A 421 26.24 -2.50 17.37
C ASN A 421 26.07 -1.02 17.01
N THR A 422 26.92 -0.45 16.15
CA THR A 422 26.79 0.94 15.67
C THR A 422 25.46 1.15 14.92
N PHE A 423 25.11 0.24 13.99
CA PHE A 423 23.85 0.26 13.25
C PHE A 423 22.63 0.21 14.18
N ARG A 424 22.70 -0.60 15.24
CA ARG A 424 21.69 -0.69 16.29
C ARG A 424 21.61 0.59 17.12
N GLN A 425 22.74 1.09 17.64
CA GLN A 425 22.77 2.28 18.51
C GLN A 425 22.20 3.51 17.80
N ARG A 426 22.62 3.76 16.55
CA ARG A 426 22.09 4.89 15.77
C ARG A 426 20.60 4.77 15.47
N SER A 427 20.04 3.56 15.51
CA SER A 427 18.64 3.27 15.21
C SER A 427 17.71 3.35 16.44
N LEU A 428 18.26 3.55 17.64
CA LEU A 428 17.49 3.58 18.89
C LEU A 428 16.46 4.71 18.95
N SER A 429 16.73 5.85 18.32
CA SER A 429 15.79 6.98 18.22
C SER A 429 14.49 6.60 17.50
N PHE A 430 14.55 5.62 16.59
CA PHE A 430 13.41 5.15 15.80
C PHE A 430 12.74 3.91 16.38
N LYS A 431 13.17 3.42 17.55
CA LYS A 431 12.49 2.29 18.19
C LYS A 431 11.12 2.72 18.71
N PRO A 432 10.02 2.11 18.24
CA PRO A 432 8.73 2.29 18.89
C PRO A 432 8.79 1.66 20.30
N LYS A 433 8.60 2.47 21.34
CA LYS A 433 8.64 2.03 22.75
C LYS A 433 7.31 2.35 23.44
N PRO A 434 6.75 1.45 24.26
CA PRO A 434 7.25 0.09 24.54
C PRO A 434 7.14 -0.86 23.33
N ASP A 435 6.17 -0.60 22.45
CA ASP A 435 5.93 -1.30 21.18
C ASP A 435 5.03 -0.42 20.28
N THR A 436 4.86 -0.80 19.02
CA THR A 436 4.06 -0.03 18.05
C THR A 436 2.57 -0.03 18.37
N GLU A 437 2.00 -1.14 18.85
CA GLU A 437 0.58 -1.26 19.14
C GLU A 437 0.17 -0.33 20.29
N THR A 438 0.98 -0.31 21.35
CA THR A 438 0.82 0.59 22.49
C THR A 438 0.96 2.06 22.07
N LEU A 439 1.97 2.39 21.25
CA LEU A 439 2.13 3.75 20.73
C LEU A 439 0.94 4.17 19.85
N CYS A 440 0.41 3.27 19.02
CA CYS A 440 -0.74 3.56 18.18
C CYS A 440 -2.04 3.81 18.96
N ARG A 441 -2.14 3.33 20.20
CA ARG A 441 -3.27 3.57 21.12
C ARG A 441 -3.05 4.75 22.06
N THR A 442 -1.85 5.32 22.08
CA THR A 442 -1.47 6.40 23.00
C THR A 442 -1.42 7.73 22.25
N SER A 443 -2.22 8.69 22.69
CA SER A 443 -2.19 10.04 22.12
C SER A 443 -0.81 10.69 22.22
N LEU A 444 -0.49 11.45 21.19
CA LEU A 444 0.72 12.24 21.06
C LEU A 444 0.68 13.39 22.08
N ALA A 445 1.60 13.36 23.04
CA ALA A 445 1.77 14.46 23.98
C ALA A 445 2.49 15.63 23.27
N TYR A 446 1.73 16.64 22.84
CA TYR A 446 2.29 17.90 22.36
C TYR A 446 2.00 19.03 23.34
N ARG A 447 2.85 20.07 23.36
CA ARG A 447 2.63 21.25 24.20
C ARG A 447 1.72 22.21 23.43
N PRO A 448 0.44 22.37 23.80
CA PRO A 448 -0.37 23.41 23.17
C PRO A 448 0.29 24.77 23.41
N VAL A 449 0.28 25.63 22.39
CA VAL A 449 0.63 27.03 22.59
C VAL A 449 -0.41 27.60 23.55
N VAL A 450 -0.04 27.79 24.81
CA VAL A 450 -0.81 28.67 25.70
C VAL A 450 -0.60 30.06 25.15
N SER A 451 -1.50 30.50 24.26
CA SER A 451 -1.63 31.93 24.00
C SER A 451 -1.90 32.59 25.36
N PRO A 452 -1.11 33.57 25.82
CA PRO A 452 -1.48 34.32 27.00
C PRO A 452 -2.89 34.90 26.78
N PRO A 453 -3.74 34.99 27.82
CA PRO A 453 -5.04 35.61 27.66
C PRO A 453 -4.80 37.00 27.10
N SER A 454 -5.30 37.27 25.90
CA SER A 454 -5.30 38.61 25.35
C SER A 454 -6.17 39.45 26.29
N SER A 455 -5.53 40.23 27.15
CA SER A 455 -6.16 41.31 27.90
C SER A 455 -6.50 42.43 26.91
N ALA A 456 -7.44 42.18 26.01
CA ALA A 456 -8.13 43.22 25.28
C ALA A 456 -9.20 43.77 26.23
N ALA A 457 -8.84 44.86 26.91
CA ALA A 457 -9.77 45.68 27.65
C ALA A 457 -10.91 46.11 26.71
N PHE A 458 -12.11 45.59 26.94
CA PHE A 458 -13.33 46.09 26.31
C PHE A 458 -13.64 47.46 26.91
N SER A 459 -13.42 48.51 26.12
CA SER A 459 -14.01 49.83 26.36
C SER A 459 -15.43 49.85 25.76
N PRO A 460 -16.44 50.32 26.48
CA PRO A 460 -17.81 50.33 26.00
C PRO A 460 -18.00 51.53 25.07
N ARG A 461 -18.26 51.28 23.78
CA ARG A 461 -18.90 52.26 22.90
C ARG A 461 -20.30 51.80 22.55
N ALA A 462 -21.26 52.58 23.04
CA ALA A 462 -22.67 52.50 22.74
C ALA A 462 -22.94 52.79 21.26
N LEU A 463 -23.80 51.98 20.64
CA LEU A 463 -24.56 52.30 19.44
C LEU A 463 -26.01 51.85 19.66
N PRO A 464 -27.01 52.54 19.07
CA PRO A 464 -28.33 52.68 19.64
C PRO A 464 -29.27 51.56 19.21
N TRP A 465 -30.21 51.29 20.10
CA TRP A 465 -31.35 50.42 19.92
C TRP A 465 -32.35 51.03 18.95
N ALA A 466 -32.70 50.31 17.89
CA ALA A 466 -34.00 50.43 17.24
C ALA A 466 -34.37 49.11 16.53
N SER A 467 -35.13 48.28 17.26
CA SER A 467 -36.26 47.52 16.75
C SER A 467 -36.01 46.34 15.79
N PHE A 468 -35.57 45.22 16.37
CA PHE A 468 -35.91 43.88 15.88
C PHE A 468 -36.93 43.25 16.85
N ALA A 469 -38.21 43.53 16.64
CA ALA A 469 -39.29 42.90 17.39
C ALA A 469 -40.64 43.06 16.68
N VAL A 470 -40.90 42.33 15.60
CA VAL A 470 -42.26 41.86 15.26
C VAL A 470 -42.15 40.55 14.50
N LEU A 471 -42.12 39.45 15.25
CA LEU A 471 -42.33 38.11 14.72
C LEU A 471 -43.14 37.38 15.79
N LEU A 472 -44.46 37.44 15.67
CA LEU A 472 -45.41 36.34 15.92
C LEU A 472 -46.88 36.80 15.96
N THR A 473 -47.71 36.00 15.26
CA THR A 473 -49.14 35.68 15.48
C THR A 473 -50.27 36.62 15.02
N LYS A 474 -51.03 36.14 14.01
CA LYS A 474 -52.48 35.78 13.99
C LYS A 474 -53.00 35.89 12.54
N ALA A 475 -53.25 34.80 11.81
CA ALA A 475 -54.42 33.90 11.86
C ALA A 475 -55.72 34.48 11.28
N ALA A 476 -56.24 33.73 10.30
CA ALA A 476 -57.64 33.52 9.92
C ALA A 476 -58.33 34.45 8.88
N THR A 477 -58.73 33.79 7.78
CA THR A 477 -60.02 33.92 7.05
C THR A 477 -60.29 35.23 6.28
N PHE A 478 -60.73 35.26 5.01
CA PHE A 478 -61.83 34.50 4.41
C PHE A 478 -61.85 34.70 2.87
N LEU A 479 -62.01 33.58 2.15
CA LEU A 479 -62.67 33.34 0.83
C LEU A 479 -62.41 34.19 -0.45
N ASN A 480 -61.83 33.47 -1.43
CA ASN A 480 -62.50 32.99 -2.66
C ASN A 480 -62.79 33.97 -3.81
N LYS A 481 -62.05 33.79 -4.92
CA LYS A 481 -62.55 33.48 -6.26
C LYS A 481 -61.42 33.66 -7.28
N LYS A 482 -60.82 32.55 -7.74
CA LYS A 482 -60.36 32.35 -9.13
C LYS A 482 -59.70 30.96 -9.30
N THR A 483 -60.45 29.94 -8.89
CA THR A 483 -60.31 28.57 -9.39
C THR A 483 -61.27 28.42 -10.56
N MET A 484 -60.84 28.87 -11.74
CA MET A 484 -61.52 28.62 -13.01
C MET A 484 -60.52 28.95 -14.13
N ASN A 485 -59.65 27.99 -14.46
CA ASN A 485 -58.94 27.83 -15.76
C ASN A 485 -57.77 26.82 -15.71
N PHE A 486 -57.53 26.13 -14.59
CA PHE A 486 -56.49 25.09 -14.53
C PHE A 486 -56.99 23.67 -14.81
N LEU A 487 -58.21 23.52 -15.32
CA LEU A 487 -58.90 22.23 -15.51
C LEU A 487 -59.16 21.88 -16.98
N LEU A 488 -58.49 22.54 -17.94
CA LEU A 488 -58.69 22.32 -19.37
C LEU A 488 -57.43 21.90 -20.14
N ILE A 489 -56.30 21.66 -19.46
CA ILE A 489 -55.04 21.19 -20.11
C ILE A 489 -54.59 19.82 -19.57
N PHE A 490 -55.28 19.27 -18.56
CA PHE A 490 -54.94 17.97 -17.97
C PHE A 490 -55.67 16.77 -18.61
N PHE A 491 -56.57 17.00 -19.58
CA PHE A 491 -57.42 15.96 -20.17
C PHE A 491 -57.13 15.62 -21.64
N SER A 492 -55.94 15.96 -22.15
CA SER A 492 -55.52 15.64 -23.52
C SER A 492 -54.34 14.67 -23.62
N SER A 493 -53.69 14.29 -22.51
CA SER A 493 -52.50 13.42 -22.53
C SER A 493 -52.75 12.01 -21.97
N VAL A 494 -53.96 11.72 -21.47
CA VAL A 494 -54.32 10.42 -20.88
C VAL A 494 -55.01 9.48 -21.88
N LEU A 495 -55.38 9.96 -23.08
CA LEU A 495 -56.05 9.17 -24.12
C LEU A 495 -55.12 8.62 -25.22
N PHE A 496 -53.82 8.90 -25.16
CA PHE A 496 -52.81 8.28 -26.05
C PHE A 496 -52.13 7.04 -25.42
N ALA A 497 -52.41 6.76 -24.14
CA ALA A 497 -51.83 5.66 -23.38
C ALA A 497 -52.61 4.33 -23.50
N LEU A 498 -53.64 4.25 -24.34
CA LEU A 498 -54.53 3.08 -24.45
C LEU A 498 -54.54 2.38 -25.82
N PHE A 499 -53.54 2.59 -26.67
CA PHE A 499 -53.49 1.91 -27.98
C PHE A 499 -52.20 1.16 -28.34
N ILE A 500 -51.23 1.07 -27.43
CA ILE A 500 -50.08 0.16 -27.63
C ILE A 500 -49.79 -0.57 -26.33
N CYS A 501 -50.63 -1.55 -26.04
CA CYS A 501 -50.26 -2.67 -25.20
C CYS A 501 -50.80 -3.91 -25.89
N HIS A 502 -49.96 -4.59 -26.69
CA HIS A 502 -50.00 -6.03 -26.91
C HIS A 502 -48.69 -6.47 -27.58
N SER A 503 -48.00 -7.41 -26.93
CA SER A 503 -46.62 -7.91 -27.16
C SER A 503 -45.53 -6.88 -26.78
N SER A 504 -44.68 -7.06 -25.78
CA SER A 504 -44.19 -8.24 -25.05
C SER A 504 -43.74 -7.80 -23.64
N ASP A 505 -44.48 -8.18 -22.60
CA ASP A 505 -44.40 -7.59 -21.26
C ASP A 505 -43.36 -8.24 -20.31
N ALA A 506 -42.44 -9.04 -20.84
CA ALA A 506 -41.27 -9.53 -20.08
C ALA A 506 -40.04 -8.66 -20.36
N GLN A 507 -39.80 -8.33 -21.63
CA GLN A 507 -38.60 -7.59 -22.07
C GLN A 507 -38.53 -6.15 -21.54
N ARG A 508 -39.66 -5.47 -21.32
CA ARG A 508 -39.66 -4.07 -20.86
C ARG A 508 -39.41 -3.94 -19.36
N GLN A 509 -39.90 -4.89 -18.55
CA GLN A 509 -39.51 -4.99 -17.14
C GLN A 509 -38.04 -5.37 -17.03
N ASP A 510 -37.58 -6.38 -17.78
CA ASP A 510 -36.17 -6.79 -17.77
C ASP A 510 -35.22 -5.66 -18.21
N GLN A 511 -35.61 -4.83 -19.18
CA GLN A 511 -34.83 -3.68 -19.63
C GLN A 511 -34.75 -2.58 -18.54
N ILE A 512 -35.87 -2.26 -17.89
CA ILE A 512 -35.91 -1.27 -16.80
C ILE A 512 -35.12 -1.78 -15.58
N ILE A 513 -35.17 -3.09 -15.32
CA ILE A 513 -34.44 -3.74 -14.22
C ILE A 513 -32.94 -3.80 -14.54
N ALA A 514 -32.57 -4.08 -15.79
CA ALA A 514 -31.19 -4.05 -16.25
C ALA A 514 -30.61 -2.62 -16.22
N ASP A 515 -31.38 -1.62 -16.64
CA ASP A 515 -30.96 -0.22 -16.61
C ASP A 515 -30.86 0.30 -15.17
N LEU A 516 -31.75 -0.12 -14.26
CA LEU A 516 -31.68 0.22 -12.83
C LEU A 516 -30.52 -0.51 -12.13
N GLY A 517 -30.29 -1.80 -12.43
CA GLY A 517 -29.16 -2.57 -11.93
C GLY A 517 -27.83 -1.99 -12.40
N ARG A 518 -27.77 -1.53 -13.65
CA ARG A 518 -26.62 -0.84 -14.23
C ARG A 518 -26.38 0.51 -13.56
N LEU A 519 -27.43 1.31 -13.34
CA LEU A 519 -27.34 2.58 -12.61
C LEU A 519 -26.85 2.38 -11.16
N ILE A 520 -27.23 1.27 -10.51
CA ILE A 520 -26.82 0.93 -9.14
C ILE A 520 -25.36 0.47 -9.11
N VAL A 521 -24.95 -0.36 -10.06
CA VAL A 521 -23.55 -0.79 -10.23
C VAL A 521 -22.63 0.39 -10.53
N GLU A 522 -23.07 1.31 -11.39
CA GLU A 522 -22.31 2.52 -11.78
C GLU A 522 -22.21 3.57 -10.66
N ASN A 523 -23.04 3.48 -9.61
CA ASN A 523 -23.03 4.39 -8.46
C ASN A 523 -22.65 3.70 -7.13
N CYS A 524 -22.08 2.49 -7.17
CA CYS A 524 -21.67 1.78 -5.96
C CYS A 524 -20.57 2.56 -5.20
N PRO A 525 -20.77 2.93 -3.93
CA PRO A 525 -19.68 3.45 -3.12
C PRO A 525 -18.66 2.33 -2.79
N PRO A 526 -17.37 2.66 -2.58
CA PRO A 526 -16.37 1.69 -2.16
C PRO A 526 -16.74 1.10 -0.80
N MET A 527 -16.72 -0.22 -0.71
CA MET A 527 -17.39 -0.96 0.37
C MET A 527 -16.33 -1.58 1.32
N LEU A 528 -16.51 -1.39 2.64
CA LEU A 528 -15.53 -1.81 3.66
C LEU A 528 -16.26 -2.55 4.80
N CYS A 529 -16.04 -3.86 4.91
CA CYS A 529 -16.62 -4.66 6.00
C CYS A 529 -15.85 -4.48 7.30
N THR A 530 -16.48 -3.82 8.26
CA THR A 530 -15.86 -3.56 9.57
C THR A 530 -16.42 -4.43 10.70
N GLY A 531 -17.45 -5.25 10.45
CA GLY A 531 -17.94 -6.21 11.44
C GLY A 531 -17.02 -7.43 11.56
N LEU A 532 -16.79 -7.91 12.79
CA LEU A 532 -16.16 -9.21 13.03
C LEU A 532 -17.00 -10.30 12.33
N ASP A 533 -16.33 -11.19 11.59
CA ASP A 533 -16.91 -12.28 10.80
C ASP A 533 -17.77 -11.86 9.58
N CYS A 534 -17.68 -10.59 9.15
CA CYS A 534 -18.29 -10.14 7.91
C CYS A 534 -17.32 -10.26 6.73
N ALA A 535 -17.75 -10.87 5.64
CA ALA A 535 -16.97 -10.96 4.40
C ALA A 535 -17.52 -10.00 3.34
N VAL A 536 -16.64 -9.41 2.54
CA VAL A 536 -17.07 -8.75 1.30
C VAL A 536 -17.48 -9.85 0.33
N VAL A 537 -18.74 -9.82 -0.11
CA VAL A 537 -19.23 -10.69 -1.18
C VAL A 537 -19.68 -9.83 -2.34
N THR A 538 -19.57 -10.38 -3.55
CA THR A 538 -19.99 -9.70 -4.77
C THR A 538 -21.19 -10.47 -5.33
N GLU A 539 -22.36 -9.86 -5.32
CA GLU A 539 -23.54 -10.45 -5.96
C GLU A 539 -23.44 -10.31 -7.49
N ARG A 540 -24.00 -11.29 -8.21
CA ARG A 540 -24.03 -11.29 -9.68
C ARG A 540 -24.92 -10.13 -10.13
N ASN A 541 -24.35 -9.14 -10.82
CA ASN A 541 -25.01 -7.90 -11.28
C ASN A 541 -25.44 -6.93 -10.15
N GLY A 542 -24.71 -6.87 -9.03
CA GLY A 542 -24.94 -5.91 -7.93
C GLY A 542 -23.64 -5.34 -7.34
N CYS A 543 -23.74 -4.38 -6.41
CA CYS A 543 -22.58 -3.82 -5.70
C CYS A 543 -21.88 -4.87 -4.83
N GLN A 544 -20.59 -4.66 -4.51
CA GLN A 544 -19.94 -5.34 -3.39
C GLN A 544 -20.71 -5.05 -2.10
N LEU A 545 -20.91 -6.06 -1.25
CA LEU A 545 -21.66 -5.93 0.01
C LEU A 545 -21.05 -6.74 1.16
N CYS A 546 -21.35 -6.36 2.40
CA CYS A 546 -20.89 -7.09 3.57
C CYS A 546 -21.87 -8.20 3.97
N ALA A 547 -21.43 -9.44 3.83
CA ALA A 547 -22.12 -10.60 4.37
C ALA A 547 -21.63 -10.89 5.80
N CYS A 548 -22.37 -10.40 6.79
CA CYS A 548 -22.16 -10.74 8.20
C CYS A 548 -22.97 -11.97 8.62
N PRO A 549 -22.71 -12.65 9.75
CA PRO A 549 -23.53 -13.77 10.24
C PRO A 549 -25.00 -13.36 10.49
N ILE A 550 -25.93 -14.32 10.38
CA ILE A 550 -27.37 -14.09 10.58
C ILE A 550 -27.60 -13.62 12.03
N GLY A 551 -28.36 -12.53 12.20
CA GLY A 551 -28.61 -11.90 13.51
C GLY A 551 -27.55 -10.90 13.97
N SER A 552 -26.47 -10.66 13.19
CA SER A 552 -25.45 -9.66 13.54
C SER A 552 -25.99 -8.21 13.45
N PRO A 553 -25.81 -7.38 14.51
CA PRO A 553 -26.18 -5.96 14.49
C PRO A 553 -25.44 -5.14 13.41
N ALA A 554 -24.32 -5.64 12.89
CA ALA A 554 -23.51 -4.96 11.87
C ALA A 554 -24.14 -5.00 10.46
N ARG A 555 -25.10 -5.90 10.20
CA ARG A 555 -25.77 -5.99 8.88
C ARG A 555 -26.50 -4.71 8.50
N GLY A 556 -27.04 -3.97 9.46
CA GLY A 556 -27.77 -2.73 9.20
C GLY A 556 -26.92 -1.49 8.94
N CYS A 557 -25.60 -1.59 9.13
CA CYS A 557 -24.70 -0.46 8.91
C CYS A 557 -24.48 -0.14 7.43
N ASP A 558 -24.73 -1.12 6.56
CA ASP A 558 -24.54 -1.01 5.12
C ASP A 558 -25.90 -0.96 4.39
N PRO A 559 -25.94 -0.43 3.15
CA PRO A 559 -27.14 -0.50 2.32
C PRO A 559 -27.59 -1.96 2.13
N MET A 560 -28.91 -2.19 2.06
CA MET A 560 -29.45 -3.52 1.76
C MET A 560 -28.94 -4.01 0.39
N PRO A 561 -28.54 -5.29 0.27
CA PRO A 561 -28.14 -5.89 -1.00
C PRO A 561 -29.16 -5.63 -2.08
N PHE A 562 -28.70 -5.28 -3.28
CA PHE A 562 -29.59 -4.95 -4.39
C PHE A 562 -30.54 -6.09 -4.71
N VAL A 563 -30.09 -7.35 -4.69
CA VAL A 563 -30.95 -8.51 -4.99
C VAL A 563 -32.08 -8.65 -3.97
N LEU A 564 -31.80 -8.43 -2.68
CA LEU A 564 -32.81 -8.47 -1.64
C LEU A 564 -33.76 -7.27 -1.76
N TRP A 565 -33.22 -6.07 -1.93
CA TRP A 565 -34.01 -4.86 -2.16
C TRP A 565 -34.95 -5.01 -3.36
N HIS A 566 -34.44 -5.61 -4.44
CA HIS A 566 -35.17 -5.88 -5.67
C HIS A 566 -36.26 -6.95 -5.49
N ASP A 567 -35.96 -8.10 -4.87
CA ASP A 567 -36.95 -9.15 -4.59
C ASP A 567 -38.12 -8.60 -3.76
N LEU A 568 -37.84 -7.77 -2.74
CA LEU A 568 -38.88 -7.18 -1.91
C LEU A 568 -39.76 -6.18 -2.67
N ILE A 569 -39.20 -5.46 -3.65
CA ILE A 569 -39.96 -4.52 -4.47
C ILE A 569 -40.77 -5.23 -5.56
N VAL A 570 -40.18 -6.21 -6.23
CA VAL A 570 -40.81 -6.92 -7.35
C VAL A 570 -41.83 -7.92 -6.85
N ASN A 571 -41.46 -8.69 -5.84
CA ASN A 571 -42.27 -9.83 -5.41
C ASN A 571 -42.95 -9.63 -4.05
N GLY A 572 -42.55 -8.64 -3.25
CA GLY A 572 -43.13 -8.38 -1.94
C GLY A 572 -42.55 -9.21 -0.79
N CYS A 573 -43.03 -8.94 0.42
CA CYS A 573 -42.67 -9.62 1.66
C CYS A 573 -43.20 -11.05 1.68
N PRO A 574 -42.36 -12.07 1.94
CA PRO A 574 -42.84 -13.42 2.19
C PRO A 574 -43.65 -13.46 3.49
N ASN A 575 -44.86 -14.03 3.43
CA ASN A 575 -45.70 -14.31 4.59
C ASN A 575 -45.72 -15.82 4.83
N ILE A 576 -44.92 -16.26 5.79
CA ILE A 576 -44.63 -17.69 6.03
C ILE A 576 -45.86 -18.41 6.63
N THR A 577 -46.80 -17.66 7.22
CA THR A 577 -47.99 -18.24 7.87
C THR A 577 -49.10 -18.60 6.89
N VAL A 578 -49.22 -17.89 5.77
CA VAL A 578 -50.24 -18.12 4.73
C VAL A 578 -49.66 -18.52 3.38
N ASN A 579 -48.33 -18.62 3.27
CA ASN A 579 -47.60 -18.96 2.06
C ASN A 579 -47.96 -18.05 0.87
N THR A 580 -48.16 -16.77 1.16
CA THR A 580 -48.44 -15.69 0.20
C THR A 580 -47.33 -14.64 0.26
N ARG A 581 -47.33 -13.68 -0.67
CA ARG A 581 -46.44 -12.50 -0.61
C ARG A 581 -47.28 -11.22 -0.46
N ASP A 582 -46.98 -10.43 0.57
CA ASP A 582 -47.59 -9.13 0.84
C ASP A 582 -46.75 -8.01 0.23
N SER A 583 -47.33 -6.87 -0.17
CA SER A 583 -46.51 -5.78 -0.73
C SER A 583 -45.52 -5.21 0.30
N ALA A 584 -44.25 -5.04 -0.09
CA ALA A 584 -43.26 -4.40 0.77
C ALA A 584 -43.58 -2.92 0.99
N GLN A 585 -43.52 -2.48 2.24
CA GLN A 585 -43.78 -1.08 2.59
C GLN A 585 -42.49 -0.26 2.46
N LYS A 586 -42.58 0.99 2.00
CA LYS A 586 -41.41 1.88 1.99
C LYS A 586 -41.27 2.57 3.33
N VAL A 587 -40.07 2.51 3.92
CA VAL A 587 -39.76 3.18 5.19
C VAL A 587 -38.43 3.94 5.07
N HIS A 588 -38.24 4.95 5.91
CA HIS A 588 -36.97 5.69 5.99
C HIS A 588 -36.03 5.01 7.00
N ARG A 589 -34.75 4.83 6.61
CA ARG A 589 -33.69 4.20 7.42
C ARG A 589 -32.36 4.93 7.23
N TRP A 590 -31.36 4.56 8.04
CA TRP A 590 -30.03 5.16 8.04
C TRP A 590 -28.94 4.10 7.84
N PHE A 591 -27.89 4.43 7.10
CA PHE A 591 -26.72 3.56 6.87
C PHE A 591 -25.43 4.41 6.86
N ARG A 592 -24.27 3.77 7.06
CA ARG A 592 -22.96 4.41 7.02
C ARG A 592 -22.46 4.51 5.58
N ARG A 593 -22.01 5.70 5.18
CA ARG A 593 -21.40 5.97 3.87
C ARG A 593 -19.99 6.52 4.04
N VAL A 594 -19.04 5.91 3.32
CA VAL A 594 -17.64 6.35 3.27
C VAL A 594 -17.32 6.87 1.87
N ASN A 595 -16.88 8.12 1.76
CA ASN A 595 -16.38 8.72 0.52
C ASN A 595 -14.93 9.17 0.72
N ARG A 596 -14.03 8.57 -0.06
CA ARG A 596 -12.58 8.80 0.05
C ARG A 596 -12.08 10.07 -0.64
N PHE A 597 -12.84 10.63 -1.59
CA PHE A 597 -12.49 11.88 -2.26
C PHE A 597 -12.80 13.10 -1.38
N SER A 598 -13.94 13.08 -0.70
CA SER A 598 -14.31 14.09 0.30
C SER A 598 -13.80 13.78 1.71
N ASN A 599 -13.20 12.60 1.91
CA ASN A 599 -12.80 12.05 3.21
C ASN A 599 -13.95 12.09 4.25
N THR A 600 -15.18 11.83 3.80
CA THR A 600 -16.36 11.83 4.67
C THR A 600 -16.76 10.41 5.02
N ASP A 601 -16.98 10.16 6.31
CA ASP A 601 -17.49 8.89 6.85
C ASP A 601 -18.64 9.24 7.79
N GLN A 602 -19.87 9.06 7.32
CA GLN A 602 -21.07 9.53 8.02
C GLN A 602 -22.30 8.66 7.77
N CYS A 603 -23.27 8.73 8.69
CA CYS A 603 -24.57 8.11 8.49
C CYS A 603 -25.47 8.97 7.59
N GLU A 604 -26.01 8.39 6.52
CA GLU A 604 -26.91 9.02 5.56
C GLU A 604 -28.29 8.32 5.53
N PRO A 605 -29.38 9.05 5.29
CA PRO A 605 -30.71 8.47 5.19
C PRO A 605 -30.96 7.84 3.81
N TYR A 606 -31.74 6.75 3.77
CA TYR A 606 -32.14 6.06 2.55
C TYR A 606 -33.57 5.50 2.66
N ILE A 607 -34.22 5.26 1.52
CA ILE A 607 -35.58 4.69 1.45
C ILE A 607 -35.48 3.17 1.28
N PHE A 608 -36.07 2.45 2.22
CA PHE A 608 -35.91 1.02 2.38
C PHE A 608 -37.24 0.28 2.14
N PRO A 609 -37.29 -0.77 1.30
CA PRO A 609 -38.41 -1.69 1.23
C PRO A 609 -38.39 -2.59 2.47
N TYR A 610 -39.47 -2.55 3.25
CA TYR A 610 -39.55 -3.08 4.60
C TYR A 610 -40.59 -4.18 4.70
N CYS A 611 -40.14 -5.27 5.31
CA CYS A 611 -40.94 -6.41 5.70
C CYS A 611 -40.67 -6.69 7.18
N PRO A 612 -41.70 -6.66 8.05
CA PRO A 612 -41.52 -6.81 9.50
C PRO A 612 -40.72 -8.06 9.89
N GLU A 613 -40.95 -9.18 9.20
CA GLU A 613 -40.34 -10.48 9.49
C GLU A 613 -38.87 -10.58 9.05
N LEU A 614 -38.47 -9.81 8.03
CA LEU A 614 -37.10 -9.79 7.49
C LEU A 614 -36.21 -8.73 8.18
N ASP A 615 -36.75 -7.56 8.53
CA ASP A 615 -36.00 -6.52 9.26
C ASP A 615 -35.61 -7.00 10.66
N PHE A 616 -36.44 -7.83 11.30
CA PHE A 616 -36.14 -8.37 12.63
C PHE A 616 -35.07 -9.47 12.62
N ASN A 617 -35.07 -10.34 11.60
CA ASN A 617 -34.27 -11.57 11.60
C ASN A 617 -33.05 -11.56 10.64
N LEU A 618 -33.08 -10.74 9.58
CA LEU A 618 -32.12 -10.85 8.47
C LEU A 618 -31.33 -9.57 8.20
N TRP A 619 -31.94 -8.39 8.28
CA TRP A 619 -31.28 -7.11 7.96
C TRP A 619 -31.80 -5.94 8.80
N ARG A 620 -31.43 -5.91 10.08
CA ARG A 620 -31.93 -4.91 11.03
C ARG A 620 -31.33 -3.53 10.79
N SER A 621 -32.06 -2.68 10.09
CA SER A 621 -31.61 -1.35 9.69
C SER A 621 -31.85 -0.28 10.78
N PRO A 622 -30.89 0.63 11.05
CA PRO A 622 -31.07 1.73 11.99
C PRO A 622 -32.22 2.66 11.59
N ARG A 623 -33.09 3.00 12.54
CA ARG A 623 -34.29 3.83 12.31
C ARG A 623 -33.96 5.32 12.42
N THR A 624 -32.93 5.68 13.18
CA THR A 624 -32.48 7.06 13.36
C THR A 624 -31.00 7.21 13.05
N LYS A 625 -30.56 8.45 12.79
CA LYS A 625 -29.14 8.77 12.61
C LYS A 625 -28.31 8.40 13.83
N GLN A 626 -28.84 8.67 15.02
CA GLN A 626 -28.19 8.35 16.30
C GLN A 626 -28.04 6.83 16.49
N GLU A 627 -29.05 6.05 16.11
CA GLU A 627 -28.94 4.60 16.09
C GLU A 627 -27.86 4.14 15.11
N CYS A 628 -27.82 4.70 13.90
CA CYS A 628 -26.76 4.38 12.93
C CYS A 628 -25.37 4.74 13.46
N GLU A 629 -25.21 5.92 14.05
CA GLU A 629 -23.94 6.36 14.59
C GLU A 629 -23.48 5.45 15.76
N LEU A 630 -24.41 5.07 16.63
CA LEU A 630 -24.17 4.13 17.72
C LEU A 630 -23.79 2.74 17.19
N TYR A 631 -24.56 2.19 16.24
CA TYR A 631 -24.30 0.85 15.70
C TYR A 631 -23.00 0.77 14.89
N CYS A 632 -22.67 1.82 14.14
CA CYS A 632 -21.60 1.79 13.16
C CYS A 632 -20.27 2.36 13.67
N TYR A 633 -20.28 3.25 14.69
CA TYR A 633 -19.07 3.89 15.21
C TYR A 633 -18.78 3.66 16.70
N SER A 634 -19.73 3.16 17.51
CA SER A 634 -19.49 3.01 18.97
C SER A 634 -18.53 1.87 19.30
N ALA A 635 -17.41 2.21 19.97
CA ALA A 635 -16.43 1.25 20.47
C ALA A 635 -17.00 0.32 21.57
N GLU A 636 -18.00 0.77 22.35
CA GLU A 636 -18.64 -0.02 23.41
C GLU A 636 -19.56 -1.09 22.84
N GLU A 637 -20.35 -0.75 21.81
CA GLU A 637 -21.15 -1.71 21.04
C GLU A 637 -20.27 -2.65 20.21
N GLN A 638 -19.09 -2.19 19.76
CA GLN A 638 -18.08 -3.07 19.15
C GLN A 638 -17.45 -4.04 20.15
N ARG A 639 -17.28 -3.66 21.43
CA ARG A 639 -16.73 -4.54 22.49
C ARG A 639 -17.71 -5.61 22.95
N LYS A 640 -19.02 -5.33 23.02
CA LYS A 640 -20.07 -6.35 23.30
C LYS A 640 -20.08 -7.49 22.27
N ARG A 641 -19.49 -7.29 21.08
CA ARG A 641 -19.36 -8.27 19.99
C ARG A 641 -18.20 -9.26 20.20
N GLY A 642 -17.29 -8.99 21.12
CA GLY A 642 -16.16 -9.87 21.44
C GLY A 642 -16.43 -10.88 22.58
N THR A 643 -17.55 -10.78 23.29
CA THR A 643 -17.83 -11.57 24.50
C THR A 643 -19.13 -12.37 24.46
N GLY A 644 -19.73 -12.60 23.28
CA GLY A 644 -21.00 -13.29 23.12
C GLY A 644 -20.91 -14.72 22.61
N SER A 645 -20.90 -15.70 23.53
CA SER A 645 -21.31 -17.10 23.36
C SER A 645 -20.35 -18.06 22.62
N SER A 646 -19.27 -18.45 23.30
CA SER A 646 -19.13 -19.87 23.58
C SER A 646 -20.24 -20.24 24.58
N ARG A 647 -21.17 -21.10 24.16
CA ARG A 647 -21.97 -21.90 25.09
C ARG A 647 -21.81 -23.37 24.68
N PRO A 648 -21.80 -24.27 25.68
CA PRO A 648 -21.22 -25.61 25.60
C PRO A 648 -21.89 -26.51 24.56
#